data_AF-G5J7B9-F1
#
_entry.id   AF-G5J7B9-F1
#
_cell.length_a   1.000
_cell.length_b   1.000
_cell.length_c   1.000
_cell.angle_alpha   90.00
_cell.angle_beta   90.00
_cell.angle_gamma   90.00
#
_symmetry.space_group_name_H-M   'P 1'
#
loop_
_entity.id
_entity.type
_entity.pdbx_description
1 polymer ?
#
loop_
_entity_poly.entity_id
_entity_poly.type
_entity_poly.pdbx_seq_one_letter_code
_entity_poly.pdbx_strand_id
1 'polypeptide(L)'
;MGEEWSILAPEEIGSQDFFTDLLEDLYQRFLEVKEGENATYIPELAKADPDLFGISIMTTEGRIYSIGDTSELFTIQSISKPLVYGMVLEELGEEYVINKIGVEPTGEPFNDIMEPREIQERKYNPMVNAGAIITTSLIKGDTLEEKQEKLFNMFSRYLGRNVNLKESIFWSRKTGDSWNRAIAYMMLNFGLIEGNVEEILDLYFQQCSILVNCQDLALIAATLANKGLNPITGQRTINENYTKNLLSVMFTSGLYDFSGQWAYRVGLPAKSGLSGSIIGVIPNKMGIAVFSPPLGTQNKSVRGVKIFEEISQRFKLHIFKPDYSNNPLNKKKKVISSLFKKQDYLPSFLQHLYDKYLPLQEGKIYVSEPDLVEHDPNCFSICIVTVDGTVYTVGESEKPFLIQSISKVFAYGMALEDHGRDYILTKVEVEPTGDSYNSIIKVEENSKRPYNCMVNTGAIAMTSLIKGKSPAHKLNRLLKMYQRYVGHPVYVDTSAVVSEQNQGDRNWAISYLLRNFGMISGDIKQTLDLYLQQCSAIINCRDLAVMAATLANQGINPITDQSAINPEYVKDLLSVMFTCGMYDFAGEWCYKVGFPAKSGVGGGILGVVPGVMGIGVFSPPLDKRGNSIRGIKVCEELSQQFQLHIFQPLN
;
A
#
# COMPACT_ATOMS: atom_id res chain seq x y z
N MET A 1 -18.58 -24.97 20.82
CA MET A 1 -17.84 -25.04 19.54
C MET A 1 -18.86 -24.86 18.42
N GLY A 2 -18.73 -23.78 17.65
CA GLY A 2 -19.56 -23.51 16.47
C GLY A 2 -20.69 -22.51 16.70
N GLU A 3 -20.37 -21.25 17.01
CA GLU A 3 -21.20 -20.12 16.57
C GLU A 3 -20.38 -19.37 15.51
N GLU A 4 -20.92 -19.28 14.30
CA GLU A 4 -20.39 -18.42 13.24
C GLU A 4 -20.63 -16.97 13.64
N TRP A 5 -19.58 -16.31 14.14
CA TRP A 5 -19.57 -14.89 14.46
C TRP A 5 -19.58 -14.05 13.18
N SER A 6 -20.74 -14.00 12.53
CA SER A 6 -21.05 -13.02 11.50
C SER A 6 -21.76 -11.83 12.14
N ILE A 7 -21.47 -10.63 11.61
CA ILE A 7 -22.18 -9.36 11.76
C ILE A 7 -21.44 -8.36 12.67
N LEU A 8 -20.84 -7.35 12.03
CA LEU A 8 -20.48 -6.08 12.66
C LEU A 8 -21.39 -5.00 12.08
N ALA A 9 -22.64 -4.96 12.56
CA ALA A 9 -23.46 -3.77 12.46
C ALA A 9 -23.03 -2.78 13.56
N PRO A 10 -22.97 -1.46 13.28
CA PRO A 10 -22.67 -0.45 14.31
C PRO A 10 -23.57 -0.53 15.55
N GLU A 11 -24.75 -1.16 15.42
CA GLU A 11 -25.73 -1.36 16.49
C GLU A 11 -25.37 -2.54 17.43
N GLU A 12 -24.51 -3.49 17.01
CA GLU A 12 -24.07 -4.64 17.82
C GLU A 12 -22.71 -4.39 18.53
N ILE A 13 -21.98 -3.36 18.13
CA ILE A 13 -20.72 -2.88 18.76
C ILE A 13 -20.99 -2.22 20.14
N GLY A 14 -22.25 -2.23 20.59
CA GLY A 14 -22.73 -1.50 21.76
C GLY A 14 -22.61 -2.19 23.12
N SER A 15 -22.29 -3.49 23.20
CA SER A 15 -22.07 -4.12 24.52
C SER A 15 -20.62 -3.90 24.97
N GLN A 16 -20.45 -3.28 26.13
CA GLN A 16 -19.16 -3.13 26.81
C GLN A 16 -18.46 -4.49 27.01
N ASP A 17 -19.25 -5.56 27.05
CA ASP A 17 -18.80 -6.94 27.26
C ASP A 17 -18.00 -7.47 26.05
N PHE A 18 -18.40 -7.16 24.81
CA PHE A 18 -17.74 -7.71 23.62
C PHE A 18 -16.25 -7.35 23.47
N PHE A 19 -15.91 -6.06 23.57
CA PHE A 19 -14.51 -5.65 23.43
C PHE A 19 -13.68 -6.10 24.63
N THR A 20 -14.28 -6.17 25.81
CA THR A 20 -13.63 -6.71 27.01
C THR A 20 -13.28 -8.17 26.81
N ASP A 21 -14.25 -9.01 26.42
CA ASP A 21 -14.06 -10.44 26.17
C ASP A 21 -13.02 -10.71 25.06
N LEU A 22 -13.07 -9.90 23.99
CA LEU A 22 -12.09 -9.96 22.91
C LEU A 22 -10.67 -9.69 23.43
N LEU A 23 -10.51 -8.60 24.17
CA LEU A 23 -9.21 -8.19 24.70
C LEU A 23 -8.69 -9.23 25.69
N GLU A 24 -9.55 -9.82 26.52
CA GLU A 24 -9.21 -10.93 27.42
C GLU A 24 -8.70 -12.15 26.66
N ASP A 25 -9.42 -12.64 25.65
CA ASP A 25 -8.96 -13.78 24.84
C ASP A 25 -7.62 -13.49 24.13
N LEU A 26 -7.48 -12.31 23.52
CA LEU A 26 -6.24 -11.93 22.83
C LEU A 26 -5.07 -11.81 23.80
N TYR A 27 -5.29 -11.19 24.95
CA TYR A 27 -4.28 -11.04 25.99
C TYR A 27 -3.82 -12.42 26.47
N GLN A 28 -4.74 -13.28 26.90
CA GLN A 28 -4.41 -14.62 27.39
C GLN A 28 -3.71 -15.48 26.34
N ARG A 29 -4.15 -15.42 25.08
CA ARG A 29 -3.57 -16.21 23.98
C ARG A 29 -2.11 -15.84 23.70
N PHE A 30 -1.77 -14.56 23.81
CA PHE A 30 -0.44 -14.06 23.44
C PHE A 30 0.44 -13.70 24.64
N LEU A 31 -0.05 -13.85 25.88
CA LEU A 31 0.69 -13.57 27.12
C LEU A 31 1.97 -14.41 27.24
N GLU A 32 1.93 -15.66 26.81
CA GLU A 32 3.07 -16.59 26.87
C GLU A 32 4.03 -16.48 25.67
N VAL A 33 3.74 -15.61 24.69
CA VAL A 33 4.66 -15.37 23.57
C VAL A 33 5.81 -14.49 24.06
N LYS A 34 6.99 -15.07 24.28
CA LYS A 34 8.19 -14.38 24.80
C LYS A 34 9.29 -14.23 23.73
N GLU A 35 8.94 -14.38 22.46
CA GLU A 35 9.86 -14.24 21.32
C GLU A 35 10.31 -12.78 21.12
N GLY A 36 11.53 -12.60 20.62
CA GLY A 36 12.11 -11.28 20.31
C GLY A 36 13.00 -10.73 21.42
N GLU A 37 13.59 -9.56 21.18
CA GLU A 37 14.48 -8.87 22.12
C GLU A 37 14.18 -7.37 22.15
N ASN A 38 14.45 -6.73 23.29
CA ASN A 38 14.30 -5.28 23.40
C ASN A 38 15.28 -4.57 22.46
N ALA A 39 14.87 -3.40 21.96
CA ALA A 39 15.75 -2.57 21.14
C ALA A 39 16.99 -2.12 21.92
N THR A 40 18.18 -2.48 21.42
CA THR A 40 19.47 -2.14 22.04
C THR A 40 20.15 -0.92 21.41
N TYR A 41 19.66 -0.45 20.25
CA TYR A 41 20.19 0.74 19.54
C TYR A 41 20.11 2.02 20.39
N ILE A 42 19.09 2.13 21.26
CA ILE A 42 18.98 3.19 22.26
C ILE A 42 19.17 2.52 23.64
N PRO A 43 20.27 2.77 24.36
CA PRO A 43 20.59 2.07 25.61
C PRO A 43 19.47 2.12 26.67
N GLU A 44 18.68 3.18 26.69
CA GLU A 44 17.54 3.34 27.59
C GLU A 44 16.37 2.40 27.24
N LEU A 45 16.17 2.05 25.97
CA LEU A 45 15.10 1.13 25.55
C LEU A 45 15.42 -0.32 25.94
N ALA A 46 16.71 -0.68 25.98
CA ALA A 46 17.14 -2.00 26.42
C ALA A 46 16.74 -2.31 27.88
N LYS A 47 16.49 -1.28 28.69
CA LYS A 47 16.10 -1.39 30.11
C LYS A 47 14.61 -1.63 30.32
N ALA A 48 13.79 -1.62 29.26
CA ALA A 48 12.36 -1.90 29.37
C ALA A 48 12.14 -3.32 29.92
N ASP A 49 11.11 -3.51 30.74
CA ASP A 49 10.74 -4.85 31.18
C ASP A 49 10.15 -5.61 29.96
N PRO A 50 10.76 -6.74 29.53
CA PRO A 50 10.31 -7.50 28.37
C PRO A 50 8.94 -8.16 28.58
N ASP A 51 8.46 -8.27 29.81
CA ASP A 51 7.18 -8.91 30.13
C ASP A 51 5.97 -7.98 29.94
N LEU A 52 6.21 -6.66 29.83
CA LEU A 52 5.16 -5.66 29.66
C LEU A 52 4.30 -5.92 28.42
N PHE A 53 3.00 -5.86 28.61
CA PHE A 53 2.03 -6.13 27.57
C PHE A 53 0.73 -5.37 27.79
N GLY A 54 0.42 -4.44 26.89
CA GLY A 54 -0.82 -3.68 26.91
C GLY A 54 -1.51 -3.70 25.55
N ILE A 55 -2.83 -3.82 25.56
CA ILE A 55 -3.68 -3.68 24.37
C ILE A 55 -4.74 -2.63 24.68
N SER A 56 -4.95 -1.67 23.78
CA SER A 56 -5.98 -0.65 23.93
C SER A 56 -6.71 -0.40 22.61
N ILE A 57 -8.03 -0.25 22.70
CA ILE A 57 -8.93 0.12 21.60
C ILE A 57 -9.65 1.40 22.01
N MET A 58 -9.69 2.39 21.12
CA MET A 58 -10.43 3.63 21.29
C MET A 58 -11.38 3.82 20.12
N THR A 59 -12.69 3.91 20.39
CA THR A 59 -13.68 4.16 19.33
C THR A 59 -13.73 5.63 18.93
N THR A 60 -14.29 5.94 17.76
CA THR A 60 -14.49 7.32 17.30
C THR A 60 -15.47 8.12 18.17
N GLU A 61 -16.25 7.45 19.02
CA GLU A 61 -17.17 8.04 20.01
C GLU A 61 -16.50 8.29 21.36
N GLY A 62 -15.21 7.98 21.51
CA GLY A 62 -14.44 8.25 22.72
C GLY A 62 -14.54 7.15 23.79
N ARG A 63 -15.01 5.95 23.44
CA ARG A 63 -15.00 4.80 24.36
C ARG A 63 -13.66 4.09 24.31
N ILE A 64 -13.10 3.79 25.47
CA ILE A 64 -11.82 3.08 25.60
C ILE A 64 -12.01 1.70 26.22
N TYR A 65 -11.31 0.71 25.65
CA TYR A 65 -11.19 -0.64 26.17
C TYR A 65 -9.72 -1.01 26.26
N SER A 66 -9.27 -1.51 27.40
CA SER A 66 -7.86 -1.71 27.69
C SER A 66 -7.65 -2.97 28.54
N ILE A 67 -6.55 -3.69 28.31
CA ILE A 67 -6.13 -4.82 29.13
C ILE A 67 -4.59 -4.88 29.25
N GLY A 68 -4.11 -5.27 30.43
CA GLY A 68 -2.68 -5.39 30.73
C GLY A 68 -2.02 -4.06 31.14
N ASP A 69 -0.75 -3.88 30.77
CA ASP A 69 0.11 -2.76 31.17
C ASP A 69 -0.15 -1.50 30.34
N THR A 70 -1.42 -1.09 30.22
CA THR A 70 -1.82 -0.04 29.28
C THR A 70 -1.48 1.38 29.73
N SER A 71 -1.21 1.56 31.02
CA SER A 71 -0.87 2.85 31.62
C SER A 71 0.64 3.07 31.76
N GLU A 72 1.47 2.07 31.45
CA GLU A 72 2.92 2.17 31.50
C GLU A 72 3.42 3.24 30.52
N LEU A 73 4.30 4.12 31.00
CA LEU A 73 4.80 5.24 30.22
C LEU A 73 6.09 4.86 29.48
N PHE A 74 6.06 4.99 28.17
CA PHE A 74 7.20 4.77 27.29
C PHE A 74 7.31 5.89 26.27
N THR A 75 8.38 5.89 25.48
CA THR A 75 8.58 6.92 24.46
C THR A 75 7.86 6.57 23.16
N ILE A 76 7.22 7.56 22.54
CA ILE A 76 6.44 7.41 21.31
C ILE A 76 7.30 6.97 20.11
N GLN A 77 8.59 7.32 20.11
CA GLN A 77 9.54 6.97 19.05
C GLN A 77 8.98 7.32 17.66
N SER A 78 9.17 6.45 16.66
CA SER A 78 8.77 6.71 15.27
C SER A 78 7.25 6.83 15.04
N ILE A 79 6.40 6.57 16.04
CA ILE A 79 4.96 6.85 15.93
C ILE A 79 4.70 8.36 15.87
N SER A 80 5.67 9.20 16.24
CA SER A 80 5.62 10.65 16.11
C SER A 80 5.61 11.13 14.65
N LYS A 81 6.27 10.39 13.74
CA LYS A 81 6.58 10.86 12.37
C LYS A 81 5.34 11.17 11.51
N PRO A 82 4.29 10.32 11.47
CA PRO A 82 3.06 10.68 10.78
C PRO A 82 2.46 12.00 11.27
N LEU A 83 2.49 12.26 12.58
CA LEU A 83 1.85 13.43 13.17
C LEU A 83 2.58 14.72 12.78
N VAL A 84 3.91 14.70 12.80
CA VAL A 84 4.72 15.84 12.33
C VAL A 84 4.57 16.05 10.83
N TYR A 85 4.47 14.97 10.04
CA TYR A 85 4.15 15.07 8.61
C TYR A 85 2.79 15.72 8.36
N GLY A 86 1.77 15.32 9.12
CA GLY A 86 0.44 15.92 9.07
C GLY A 86 0.45 17.42 9.38
N MET A 87 1.22 17.83 10.41
CA MET A 87 1.39 19.25 10.76
C MET A 87 2.01 20.05 9.60
N VAL A 88 3.06 19.52 8.98
CA VAL A 88 3.75 20.20 7.88
C VAL A 88 2.87 20.28 6.62
N LEU A 89 2.04 19.26 6.36
CA LEU A 89 1.02 19.32 5.31
C LEU A 89 0.00 20.45 5.56
N GLU A 90 -0.44 20.66 6.80
CA GLU A 90 -1.34 21.76 7.14
C GLU A 90 -0.68 23.14 6.95
N GLU A 91 0.59 23.26 7.31
CA GLU A 91 1.29 24.55 7.25
C GLU A 91 1.73 24.95 5.83
N LEU A 92 2.08 23.99 4.98
CA LEU A 92 2.74 24.23 3.67
C LEU A 92 1.94 23.73 2.47
N GLY A 93 0.95 22.86 2.67
CA GLY A 93 0.14 22.26 1.61
C GLY A 93 0.78 21.04 0.97
N GLU A 94 -0.08 20.19 0.39
CA GLU A 94 0.30 18.89 -0.19
C GLU A 94 1.39 18.98 -1.26
N GLU A 95 1.23 19.89 -2.22
CA GLU A 95 2.14 20.02 -3.37
C GLU A 95 3.57 20.37 -2.94
N TYR A 96 3.71 21.34 -2.02
CA TYR A 96 5.03 21.75 -1.54
C TYR A 96 5.76 20.60 -0.82
N VAL A 97 5.03 19.90 0.06
CA VAL A 97 5.61 18.86 0.91
C VAL A 97 6.02 17.62 0.12
N ILE A 98 5.18 17.15 -0.83
CA ILE A 98 5.53 16.02 -1.71
C ILE A 98 6.76 16.36 -2.54
N ASN A 99 6.86 17.59 -3.03
CA ASN A 99 8.03 18.05 -3.78
C ASN A 99 9.32 18.10 -2.94
N LYS A 100 9.23 18.03 -1.60
CA LYS A 100 10.40 17.98 -0.72
C LYS A 100 10.71 16.56 -0.20
N ILE A 101 9.71 15.75 0.13
CA ILE A 101 9.91 14.49 0.88
C ILE A 101 9.57 13.22 0.09
N GLY A 102 8.77 13.31 -0.98
CA GLY A 102 8.26 12.11 -1.66
C GLY A 102 7.31 11.27 -0.78
N VAL A 103 6.78 10.19 -1.36
CA VAL A 103 5.86 9.25 -0.68
C VAL A 103 6.13 7.79 -1.04
N GLU A 104 7.23 7.51 -1.73
CA GLU A 104 7.52 6.17 -2.24
C GLU A 104 8.04 5.26 -1.11
N PRO A 105 7.57 4.00 -1.04
CA PRO A 105 8.18 2.99 -0.19
C PRO A 105 9.63 2.77 -0.60
N THR A 106 10.53 2.69 0.39
CA THR A 106 11.95 2.42 0.15
C THR A 106 12.21 0.93 -0.05
N GLY A 107 11.37 0.05 0.52
CA GLY A 107 11.66 -1.38 0.63
C GLY A 107 12.77 -1.73 1.64
N GLU A 108 13.48 -0.70 2.12
CA GLU A 108 14.63 -0.80 3.04
C GLU A 108 14.25 -0.47 4.50
N PRO A 109 15.09 -0.88 5.48
CA PRO A 109 14.93 -0.49 6.88
C PRO A 109 14.84 1.02 7.09
N PHE A 110 14.16 1.44 8.16
CA PHE A 110 13.87 2.86 8.42
C PHE A 110 15.09 3.77 8.62
N ASN A 111 16.21 3.17 8.99
CA ASN A 111 17.48 3.83 9.27
C ASN A 111 18.48 3.66 8.13
N ASP A 112 18.12 3.16 6.96
CA ASP A 112 19.13 2.96 5.92
C ASP A 112 19.72 4.29 5.40
N ILE A 113 21.01 4.28 5.04
CA ILE A 113 21.67 5.42 4.40
C ILE A 113 21.37 5.32 2.90
N MET A 114 20.50 6.21 2.44
CA MET A 114 20.09 6.26 1.04
C MET A 114 21.25 6.56 0.11
N GLU A 115 21.24 5.93 -1.06
CA GLU A 115 22.20 6.25 -2.09
C GLU A 115 21.96 7.67 -2.64
N PRO A 116 23.01 8.40 -3.07
CA PRO A 116 22.87 9.72 -3.71
C PRO A 116 21.79 9.79 -4.79
N ARG A 117 21.66 8.73 -5.58
CA ARG A 117 20.67 8.62 -6.65
C ARG A 117 19.25 8.55 -6.11
N GLU A 118 19.00 7.78 -5.05
CA GLU A 118 17.68 7.66 -4.42
C GLU A 118 17.23 9.00 -3.83
N ILE A 119 18.18 9.75 -3.26
CA ILE A 119 17.93 11.09 -2.74
C ILE A 119 17.55 12.06 -3.86
N GLN A 120 18.31 12.05 -4.97
CA GLN A 120 18.02 12.86 -6.16
C GLN A 120 16.67 12.50 -6.81
N GLU A 121 16.34 11.21 -6.85
CA GLU A 121 15.07 10.69 -7.38
C GLU A 121 13.91 10.82 -6.38
N ARG A 122 14.18 11.27 -5.13
CA ARG A 122 13.21 11.40 -4.04
C ARG A 122 12.47 10.11 -3.70
N LYS A 123 13.20 8.99 -3.73
CA LYS A 123 12.70 7.65 -3.40
C LYS A 123 12.69 7.42 -1.89
N TYR A 124 12.00 8.30 -1.17
CA TYR A 124 11.80 8.18 0.27
C TYR A 124 10.44 8.75 0.66
N ASN A 125 10.13 8.65 1.95
CA ASN A 125 8.83 9.01 2.50
C ASN A 125 8.98 9.52 3.94
N PRO A 126 7.98 10.21 4.49
CA PRO A 126 8.07 10.78 5.84
C PRO A 126 8.14 9.74 6.98
N MET A 127 7.95 8.44 6.71
CA MET A 127 8.01 7.40 7.76
C MET A 127 9.44 6.99 8.08
N VAL A 128 10.37 7.07 7.12
CA VAL A 128 11.79 6.76 7.34
C VAL A 128 12.54 7.94 7.97
N ASN A 129 13.74 7.71 8.52
CA ASN A 129 14.46 8.75 9.27
C ASN A 129 14.80 9.98 8.42
N ALA A 130 15.30 9.78 7.20
CA ALA A 130 15.63 10.90 6.30
C ALA A 130 14.41 11.80 6.03
N GLY A 131 13.27 11.20 5.65
CA GLY A 131 12.04 11.94 5.41
C GLY A 131 11.49 12.62 6.67
N ALA A 132 11.59 11.97 7.83
CA ALA A 132 11.17 12.57 9.11
C ALA A 132 12.06 13.76 9.54
N ILE A 133 13.37 13.71 9.28
CA ILE A 133 14.29 14.83 9.55
C ILE A 133 13.98 15.99 8.62
N ILE A 134 13.76 15.74 7.33
CA ILE A 134 13.32 16.78 6.38
C ILE A 134 11.99 17.37 6.85
N THR A 135 11.01 16.54 7.20
CA THR A 135 9.72 16.99 7.73
C THR A 135 9.91 17.88 8.96
N THR A 136 10.77 17.49 9.90
CA THR A 136 11.05 18.29 11.11
C THR A 136 11.68 19.64 10.76
N SER A 137 12.56 19.68 9.75
CA SER A 137 13.19 20.93 9.30
C SER A 137 12.19 21.92 8.70
N LEU A 138 11.05 21.43 8.19
CA LEU A 138 10.00 22.24 7.56
C LEU A 138 9.00 22.85 8.54
N ILE A 139 9.09 22.57 9.85
CA ILE A 139 8.24 23.19 10.86
C ILE A 139 8.47 24.72 10.84
N LYS A 140 7.40 25.50 10.61
CA LYS A 140 7.51 26.96 10.57
C LYS A 140 7.87 27.54 11.92
N GLY A 141 8.79 28.49 11.95
CA GLY A 141 9.14 29.29 13.13
C GLY A 141 10.46 30.01 12.89
N ASP A 142 10.62 31.19 13.46
CA ASP A 142 11.83 32.01 13.30
C ASP A 142 12.93 31.57 14.27
N THR A 143 12.53 31.00 15.43
CA THR A 143 13.43 30.49 16.47
C THR A 143 13.20 29.01 16.75
N LEU A 144 14.17 28.36 17.41
CA LEU A 144 14.02 26.98 17.87
C LEU A 144 12.87 26.86 18.89
N GLU A 145 12.74 27.82 19.79
CA GLU A 145 11.73 27.86 20.84
C GLU A 145 10.30 27.89 20.25
N GLU A 146 10.08 28.71 19.21
CA GLU A 146 8.79 28.76 18.51
C GLU A 146 8.44 27.43 17.84
N LYS A 147 9.44 26.78 17.20
CA LYS A 147 9.25 25.47 16.56
C LYS A 147 8.95 24.39 17.61
N GLN A 148 9.63 24.43 18.75
CA GLN A 148 9.38 23.53 19.90
C GLN A 148 7.97 23.70 20.45
N GLU A 149 7.54 24.95 20.67
CA GLU A 149 6.22 25.25 21.19
C GLU A 149 5.13 24.72 20.24
N LYS A 150 5.24 24.97 18.94
CA LYS A 150 4.29 24.44 17.95
C LYS A 150 4.26 22.92 17.93
N LEU A 151 5.43 22.27 17.99
CA LEU A 151 5.55 20.82 18.03
C LEU A 151 4.80 20.24 19.25
N PHE A 152 5.06 20.77 20.45
CA PHE A 152 4.41 20.28 21.67
C PHE A 152 2.92 20.64 21.74
N ASN A 153 2.54 21.80 21.23
CA ASN A 153 1.14 22.17 21.09
C ASN A 153 0.42 21.18 20.18
N MET A 154 1.01 20.81 19.04
CA MET A 154 0.47 19.80 18.13
C MET A 154 0.27 18.45 18.83
N PHE A 155 1.29 17.92 19.52
CA PHE A 155 1.15 16.66 20.26
C PHE A 155 0.12 16.74 21.39
N SER A 156 0.04 17.88 22.09
CA SER A 156 -0.97 18.08 23.15
C SER A 156 -2.40 17.98 22.62
N ARG A 157 -2.67 18.44 21.39
CA ARG A 157 -3.99 18.27 20.74
C ARG A 157 -4.33 16.80 20.51
N TYR A 158 -3.35 15.99 20.11
CA TYR A 158 -3.52 14.55 19.92
C TYR A 158 -3.72 13.80 21.22
N LEU A 159 -2.95 14.15 22.26
CA LEU A 159 -3.00 13.47 23.56
C LEU A 159 -4.18 13.94 24.43
N GLY A 160 -4.71 15.13 24.17
CA GLY A 160 -5.71 15.77 25.05
C GLY A 160 -5.16 16.18 26.41
N ARG A 161 -3.83 16.25 26.55
CA ARG A 161 -3.09 16.60 27.77
C ARG A 161 -1.73 17.19 27.41
N ASN A 162 -1.06 17.78 28.40
CA ASN A 162 0.30 18.30 28.23
C ASN A 162 1.30 17.17 27.88
N VAL A 163 2.26 17.54 27.05
CA VAL A 163 3.37 16.69 26.61
C VAL A 163 4.46 16.65 27.67
N ASN A 164 4.94 15.45 28.00
CA ASN A 164 6.09 15.23 28.86
C ASN A 164 7.20 14.56 28.05
N LEU A 165 8.45 14.96 28.25
CA LEU A 165 9.61 14.37 27.60
C LEU A 165 10.35 13.43 28.56
N LYS A 166 10.85 12.31 28.03
CA LYS A 166 11.85 11.50 28.72
C LYS A 166 13.24 12.08 28.46
N GLU A 167 13.69 12.97 29.33
CA GLU A 167 14.97 13.68 29.17
C GLU A 167 16.16 12.72 28.98
N SER A 168 16.20 11.60 29.70
CA SER A 168 17.30 10.63 29.56
C SER A 168 17.43 10.08 28.13
N ILE A 169 16.31 9.81 27.45
CA ILE A 169 16.31 9.33 26.06
C ILE A 169 16.69 10.47 25.10
N PHE A 170 16.15 11.66 25.33
CA PHE A 170 16.51 12.84 24.53
C PHE A 170 18.02 13.09 24.57
N TRP A 171 18.61 13.16 25.77
CA TRP A 171 20.05 13.39 25.94
C TRP A 171 20.89 12.26 25.37
N SER A 172 20.51 10.99 25.60
CA SER A 172 21.21 9.83 25.04
C SER A 172 21.30 9.90 23.51
N ARG A 173 20.19 10.22 22.83
CA ARG A 173 20.16 10.41 21.37
C ARG A 173 20.94 11.64 20.94
N LYS A 174 20.74 12.76 21.63
CA LYS A 174 21.47 14.00 21.37
C LYS A 174 22.98 13.77 21.46
N THR A 175 23.50 12.95 22.36
CA THR A 175 24.95 12.71 22.44
C THR A 175 25.45 11.59 21.53
N GLY A 176 24.65 10.54 21.32
CA GLY A 176 25.13 9.29 20.72
C GLY A 176 24.65 8.97 19.30
N ASP A 177 23.65 9.69 18.78
CA ASP A 177 23.02 9.34 17.49
C ASP A 177 23.81 9.92 16.30
N SER A 178 25.00 9.38 16.05
CA SER A 178 25.85 9.76 14.90
C SER A 178 25.20 9.41 13.56
N TRP A 179 24.32 8.41 13.55
CA TRP A 179 23.68 7.94 12.34
C TRP A 179 22.66 8.94 11.80
N ASN A 180 21.74 9.42 12.63
CA ASN A 180 20.79 10.45 12.20
C ASN A 180 21.48 11.78 11.88
N ARG A 181 22.63 12.07 12.51
CA ARG A 181 23.50 13.19 12.10
C ARG A 181 24.03 13.02 10.69
N ALA A 182 24.60 11.86 10.36
CA ALA A 182 25.09 11.58 9.02
C ALA A 182 23.98 11.75 7.97
N ILE A 183 22.78 11.22 8.25
CA ILE A 183 21.60 11.42 7.39
C ILE A 183 21.27 12.91 7.25
N ALA A 184 21.23 13.67 8.34
CA ALA A 184 20.87 15.09 8.29
C ALA A 184 21.90 15.92 7.49
N TYR A 185 23.20 15.71 7.71
CA TYR A 185 24.25 16.37 6.90
C TYR A 185 24.21 15.96 5.44
N MET A 186 23.85 14.71 5.15
CA MET A 186 23.62 14.26 3.79
C MET A 186 22.42 15.01 3.16
N MET A 187 21.30 15.14 3.88
CA MET A 187 20.15 15.92 3.40
C MET A 187 20.49 17.40 3.18
N LEU A 188 21.35 17.98 4.03
CA LEU A 188 21.86 19.35 3.88
C LEU A 188 22.70 19.47 2.59
N ASN A 189 23.59 18.50 2.33
CA ASN A 189 24.41 18.49 1.12
C ASN A 189 23.58 18.44 -0.18
N PHE A 190 22.44 17.75 -0.17
CA PHE A 190 21.51 17.72 -1.31
C PHE A 190 20.52 18.90 -1.35
N GLY A 191 20.62 19.87 -0.42
CA GLY A 191 19.72 21.04 -0.36
C GLY A 191 18.27 20.70 0.01
N LEU A 192 18.06 19.59 0.71
CA LEU A 192 16.73 19.14 1.15
C LEU A 192 16.32 19.74 2.48
N ILE A 193 17.31 20.05 3.33
CA ILE A 193 17.14 20.82 4.57
C ILE A 193 18.06 22.04 4.52
N GLU A 194 17.70 23.07 5.27
CA GLU A 194 18.44 24.33 5.39
C GLU A 194 18.54 24.72 6.87
N GLY A 195 19.54 25.54 7.22
CA GLY A 195 19.74 26.03 8.60
C GLY A 195 20.62 25.13 9.47
N ASN A 196 20.45 25.24 10.79
CA ASN A 196 21.28 24.54 11.76
C ASN A 196 20.84 23.07 11.93
N VAL A 197 21.69 22.14 11.50
CA VAL A 197 21.43 20.69 11.57
C VAL A 197 21.19 20.22 13.00
N GLU A 198 21.94 20.72 13.99
CA GLU A 198 21.78 20.26 15.37
C GLU A 198 20.47 20.75 15.99
N GLU A 199 19.96 21.93 15.61
CA GLU A 199 18.64 22.41 16.05
C GLU A 199 17.50 21.57 15.45
N ILE A 200 17.62 21.19 14.17
CA ILE A 200 16.67 20.30 13.50
C ILE A 200 16.67 18.92 14.19
N LEU A 201 17.85 18.40 14.51
CA LEU A 201 18.00 17.12 15.20
C LEU A 201 17.50 17.18 16.63
N ASP A 202 17.70 18.29 17.34
CA ASP A 202 17.14 18.50 18.68
C ASP A 202 15.61 18.38 18.65
N LEU A 203 14.93 19.06 17.71
CA LEU A 203 13.48 18.92 17.50
C LEU A 203 13.09 17.47 17.18
N TYR A 204 13.85 16.81 16.31
CA TYR A 204 13.59 15.42 15.91
C TYR A 204 13.74 14.44 17.09
N PHE A 205 14.76 14.64 17.94
CA PHE A 205 14.97 13.83 19.13
C PHE A 205 13.92 14.11 20.21
N GLN A 206 13.49 15.37 20.37
CA GLN A 206 12.40 15.74 21.28
C GLN A 206 11.10 15.04 20.90
N GLN A 207 10.64 15.11 19.64
CA GLN A 207 9.40 14.42 19.24
C GLN A 207 9.45 12.91 19.49
N CYS A 208 10.59 12.26 19.29
CA CYS A 208 10.74 10.82 19.51
C CYS A 208 10.73 10.46 21.00
N SER A 209 11.04 11.42 21.87
CA SER A 209 11.21 11.23 23.32
C SER A 209 9.97 11.60 24.14
N ILE A 210 8.85 11.91 23.49
CA ILE A 210 7.57 12.19 24.15
C ILE A 210 7.05 10.94 24.85
N LEU A 211 6.63 11.10 26.10
CA LEU A 211 6.05 10.05 26.94
C LEU A 211 4.56 9.85 26.63
N VAL A 212 4.24 8.61 26.30
CA VAL A 212 2.89 8.12 26.00
C VAL A 212 2.69 6.77 26.70
N ASN A 213 1.43 6.38 26.87
CA ASN A 213 1.07 5.02 27.22
C ASN A 213 0.26 4.36 26.08
N CYS A 214 -0.18 3.12 26.29
CA CYS A 214 -0.93 2.38 25.27
C CYS A 214 -2.28 3.07 24.93
N GLN A 215 -2.91 3.68 25.93
CA GLN A 215 -4.19 4.39 25.77
C GLN A 215 -4.04 5.67 24.94
N ASP A 216 -2.99 6.44 25.18
CA ASP A 216 -2.63 7.63 24.39
C ASP A 216 -2.43 7.27 22.90
N LEU A 217 -1.76 6.14 22.64
CA LEU A 217 -1.55 5.65 21.29
C LEU A 217 -2.86 5.22 20.60
N ALA A 218 -3.76 4.56 21.33
CA ALA A 218 -5.08 4.23 20.82
C ALA A 218 -5.90 5.50 20.52
N LEU A 219 -5.79 6.52 21.36
CA LEU A 219 -6.40 7.84 21.14
C LEU A 219 -5.86 8.55 19.90
N ILE A 220 -4.55 8.54 19.69
CA ILE A 220 -3.92 9.06 18.47
C ILE A 220 -4.48 8.34 17.24
N ALA A 221 -4.51 7.01 17.26
CA ALA A 221 -5.03 6.22 16.16
C ALA A 221 -6.53 6.49 15.91
N ALA A 222 -7.32 6.63 16.97
CA ALA A 222 -8.75 6.93 16.89
C ALA A 222 -9.01 8.36 16.38
N THR A 223 -8.15 9.31 16.71
CA THR A 223 -8.18 10.67 16.16
C THR A 223 -8.00 10.64 14.64
N LEU A 224 -7.05 9.84 14.14
CA LEU A 224 -6.86 9.65 12.70
C LEU A 224 -8.04 8.89 12.07
N ALA A 225 -8.59 7.89 12.75
CA ALA A 225 -9.83 7.22 12.32
C ALA A 225 -11.01 8.19 12.23
N ASN A 226 -11.04 9.19 13.11
CA ASN A 226 -12.09 10.20 13.24
C ASN A 226 -11.78 11.48 12.43
N LYS A 227 -11.16 11.35 11.25
CA LYS A 227 -10.94 12.48 10.32
C LYS A 227 -10.17 13.66 10.94
N GLY A 228 -9.26 13.35 11.88
CA GLY A 228 -8.45 14.34 12.59
C GLY A 228 -9.16 15.04 13.76
N LEU A 229 -10.30 14.54 14.23
CA LEU A 229 -10.96 15.02 15.44
C LEU A 229 -10.63 14.12 16.63
N ASN A 230 -10.05 14.69 17.67
CA ASN A 230 -9.79 13.96 18.90
C ASN A 230 -11.13 13.52 19.53
N PRO A 231 -11.41 12.22 19.67
CA PRO A 231 -12.72 11.74 20.10
C PRO A 231 -13.06 12.06 21.57
N ILE A 232 -12.06 12.42 22.39
CA ILE A 232 -12.24 12.77 23.79
C ILE A 232 -12.42 14.29 23.95
N THR A 233 -11.55 15.08 23.34
CA THR A 233 -11.56 16.54 23.52
C THR A 233 -12.44 17.27 22.50
N GLY A 234 -12.80 16.61 21.40
CA GLY A 234 -13.47 17.22 20.25
C GLY A 234 -12.57 18.18 19.44
N GLN A 235 -11.31 18.34 19.82
CA GLN A 235 -10.39 19.25 19.17
C GLN A 235 -9.91 18.69 17.83
N ARG A 236 -9.89 19.53 16.79
CA ARG A 236 -9.27 19.19 15.51
C ARG A 236 -7.74 19.21 15.63
N THR A 237 -7.12 18.07 15.39
CA THR A 237 -5.66 17.88 15.43
C THR A 237 -5.04 17.99 14.04
N ILE A 238 -5.77 17.59 13.00
CA ILE A 238 -5.40 17.72 11.59
C ILE A 238 -6.65 17.95 10.73
N ASN A 239 -6.48 18.66 9.62
CA ASN A 239 -7.50 18.82 8.58
C ASN A 239 -7.88 17.45 8.00
N GLU A 240 -9.18 17.23 7.84
CA GLU A 240 -9.74 16.01 7.26
C GLU A 240 -9.14 15.70 5.88
N ASN A 241 -8.86 16.73 5.07
CA ASN A 241 -8.29 16.59 3.74
C ASN A 241 -6.92 15.91 3.75
N TYR A 242 -6.10 16.14 4.79
CA TYR A 242 -4.76 15.54 4.92
C TYR A 242 -4.75 14.22 5.69
N THR A 243 -5.88 13.87 6.34
CA THR A 243 -5.99 12.59 7.04
C THR A 243 -5.87 11.44 6.04
N LYS A 244 -6.47 11.54 4.85
CA LYS A 244 -6.33 10.51 3.80
C LYS A 244 -4.87 10.31 3.40
N ASN A 245 -4.12 11.40 3.22
CA ASN A 245 -2.74 11.39 2.77
C ASN A 245 -1.85 10.69 3.80
N LEU A 246 -2.06 11.02 5.08
CA LEU A 246 -1.36 10.42 6.20
C LEU A 246 -1.65 8.91 6.31
N LEU A 247 -2.93 8.51 6.16
CA LEU A 247 -3.30 7.09 6.15
C LEU A 247 -2.73 6.33 4.95
N SER A 248 -2.67 6.95 3.76
CA SER A 248 -2.03 6.35 2.58
C SER A 248 -0.55 6.04 2.84
N VAL A 249 0.21 7.01 3.35
CA VAL A 249 1.64 6.79 3.62
C VAL A 249 1.87 5.83 4.79
N MET A 250 1.00 5.86 5.83
CA MET A 250 1.05 4.88 6.90
C MET A 250 0.78 3.46 6.38
N PHE A 251 -0.13 3.30 5.41
CA PHE A 251 -0.45 2.00 4.83
C PHE A 251 0.72 1.43 4.01
N THR A 252 1.37 2.27 3.19
CA THR A 252 2.41 1.81 2.27
C THR A 252 3.81 1.75 2.89
N SER A 253 4.07 2.55 3.93
CA SER A 253 5.43 2.75 4.45
C SER A 253 5.52 2.80 5.99
N GLY A 254 4.40 2.73 6.72
CA GLY A 254 4.38 2.93 8.16
C GLY A 254 5.10 1.85 8.97
N LEU A 255 5.24 0.64 8.41
CA LEU A 255 6.01 -0.47 8.99
C LEU A 255 7.30 -0.76 8.22
N TYR A 256 7.75 0.18 7.38
CA TYR A 256 9.01 0.10 6.63
C TYR A 256 9.03 -1.10 5.67
N ASP A 257 10.10 -1.87 5.68
CA ASP A 257 10.34 -3.16 5.00
C ASP A 257 9.35 -4.29 5.36
N PHE A 258 8.38 -4.05 6.25
CA PHE A 258 7.27 -4.96 6.57
C PHE A 258 5.90 -4.44 6.09
N SER A 259 5.86 -3.29 5.43
CA SER A 259 4.59 -2.65 5.06
C SER A 259 3.82 -3.45 4.01
N GLY A 260 4.51 -4.13 3.09
CA GLY A 260 3.89 -5.01 2.10
C GLY A 260 3.24 -6.23 2.75
N GLN A 261 3.96 -6.93 3.63
CA GLN A 261 3.44 -8.06 4.41
C GLN A 261 2.28 -7.63 5.30
N TRP A 262 2.38 -6.45 5.92
CA TRP A 262 1.27 -5.90 6.70
C TRP A 262 0.04 -5.60 5.86
N ALA A 263 0.21 -4.92 4.71
CA ALA A 263 -0.87 -4.66 3.76
C ALA A 263 -1.50 -5.94 3.21
N TYR A 264 -0.71 -7.01 3.10
CA TYR A 264 -1.15 -8.33 2.66
C TYR A 264 -1.93 -9.10 3.73
N ARG A 265 -1.45 -9.11 4.97
CA ARG A 265 -2.03 -9.92 6.06
C ARG A 265 -3.11 -9.18 6.84
N VAL A 266 -2.78 -7.99 7.33
CA VAL A 266 -3.61 -7.17 8.21
C VAL A 266 -4.46 -6.17 7.42
N GLY A 267 -3.84 -5.44 6.50
CA GLY A 267 -4.53 -4.50 5.61
C GLY A 267 -5.14 -3.29 6.31
N LEU A 268 -4.43 -2.70 7.28
CA LEU A 268 -4.82 -1.46 7.98
C LEU A 268 -3.68 -0.43 7.92
N PRO A 269 -3.95 0.88 7.83
CA PRO A 269 -2.91 1.89 8.05
C PRO A 269 -2.32 1.74 9.46
N ALA A 270 -1.00 1.67 9.55
CA ALA A 270 -0.32 1.41 10.82
C ALA A 270 1.00 2.13 10.94
N LYS A 271 1.51 2.25 12.17
CA LYS A 271 2.87 2.73 12.45
C LYS A 271 3.40 2.02 13.68
N SER A 272 4.67 1.61 13.62
CA SER A 272 5.38 1.04 14.76
C SER A 272 6.45 1.97 15.33
N GLY A 273 6.77 1.76 16.60
CA GLY A 273 7.90 2.38 17.31
C GLY A 273 8.85 1.32 17.87
N LEU A 274 10.13 1.67 17.99
CA LEU A 274 11.17 0.80 18.57
C LEU A 274 10.97 0.51 20.06
N SER A 275 10.04 1.22 20.72
CA SER A 275 9.61 0.91 22.08
C SER A 275 8.76 -0.37 22.17
N GLY A 276 8.47 -1.04 21.06
CA GLY A 276 7.59 -2.22 21.03
C GLY A 276 6.12 -1.87 20.86
N SER A 277 5.82 -0.66 20.37
CA SER A 277 4.46 -0.22 20.12
C SER A 277 4.06 -0.33 18.65
N ILE A 278 2.81 -0.70 18.39
CA ILE A 278 2.17 -0.64 17.07
C ILE A 278 0.81 0.03 17.23
N ILE A 279 0.54 1.05 16.41
CA ILE A 279 -0.81 1.59 16.23
C ILE A 279 -1.39 1.13 14.90
N GLY A 280 -2.70 0.89 14.88
CA GLY A 280 -3.47 0.61 13.67
C GLY A 280 -4.74 1.44 13.66
N VAL A 281 -5.07 1.96 12.47
CA VAL A 281 -6.22 2.84 12.27
C VAL A 281 -7.29 2.09 11.50
N ILE A 282 -8.52 2.08 12.03
CA ILE A 282 -9.71 1.57 11.31
C ILE A 282 -10.57 2.78 10.97
N PRO A 283 -10.49 3.30 9.72
CA PRO A 283 -11.14 4.55 9.34
C PRO A 283 -12.64 4.58 9.69
N ASN A 284 -13.08 5.68 10.30
CA ASN A 284 -14.45 5.92 10.77
C ASN A 284 -14.97 4.94 11.84
N LYS A 285 -14.10 4.18 12.52
CA LYS A 285 -14.53 3.23 13.56
C LYS A 285 -13.73 3.36 14.85
N MET A 286 -12.42 3.13 14.79
CA MET A 286 -11.59 3.05 15.99
C MET A 286 -10.09 3.10 15.69
N GLY A 287 -9.31 3.43 16.72
CA GLY A 287 -7.88 3.22 16.78
C GLY A 287 -7.53 2.06 17.71
N ILE A 288 -6.49 1.31 17.37
CA ILE A 288 -5.98 0.21 18.16
C ILE A 288 -4.50 0.48 18.44
N ALA A 289 -4.07 0.22 19.67
CA ALA A 289 -2.66 0.23 20.05
C ALA A 289 -2.30 -1.07 20.79
N VAL A 290 -1.12 -1.58 20.49
CA VAL A 290 -0.47 -2.65 21.26
C VAL A 290 0.89 -2.15 21.70
N PHE A 291 1.23 -2.42 22.95
CA PHE A 291 2.56 -2.17 23.52
C PHE A 291 3.11 -3.48 24.07
N SER A 292 4.25 -3.91 23.52
CA SER A 292 5.03 -5.04 24.03
C SER A 292 6.49 -4.86 23.56
N PRO A 293 7.44 -4.56 24.46
CA PRO A 293 8.82 -4.17 24.13
C PRO A 293 9.62 -5.13 23.23
N PRO A 294 9.55 -6.47 23.40
CA PRO A 294 10.34 -7.38 22.58
C PRO A 294 10.02 -7.29 21.08
N LEU A 295 11.06 -7.07 20.28
CA LEU A 295 10.99 -6.96 18.84
C LEU A 295 11.49 -8.25 18.19
N GLY A 296 10.73 -8.77 17.22
CA GLY A 296 11.13 -9.92 16.41
C GLY A 296 11.74 -9.50 15.08
N THR A 297 11.46 -10.29 14.05
CA THR A 297 11.91 -10.04 12.67
C THR A 297 11.52 -8.64 12.20
N GLN A 298 12.46 -7.96 11.52
CA GLN A 298 12.31 -6.58 11.03
C GLN A 298 12.00 -5.53 12.12
N ASN A 299 12.41 -5.79 13.37
CA ASN A 299 12.29 -4.85 14.50
C ASN A 299 10.83 -4.46 14.82
N LYS A 300 9.89 -5.39 14.71
CA LYS A 300 8.47 -5.18 15.05
C LYS A 300 8.07 -5.99 16.28
N SER A 301 7.17 -5.46 17.10
CA SER A 301 6.65 -6.16 18.28
C SER A 301 5.98 -7.47 17.87
N VAL A 302 6.47 -8.61 18.38
CA VAL A 302 5.95 -9.94 17.99
C VAL A 302 4.49 -10.10 18.40
N ARG A 303 4.16 -9.75 19.64
CA ARG A 303 2.77 -9.76 20.14
C ARG A 303 1.90 -8.78 19.38
N GLY A 304 2.42 -7.58 19.09
CA GLY A 304 1.74 -6.58 18.30
C GLY A 304 1.30 -7.11 16.94
N VAL A 305 2.22 -7.71 16.17
CA VAL A 305 1.91 -8.26 14.85
C VAL A 305 0.84 -9.37 14.95
N LYS A 306 1.02 -10.34 15.86
CA LYS A 306 0.07 -11.46 16.04
C LYS A 306 -1.34 -10.98 16.41
N ILE A 307 -1.46 -9.98 17.29
CA ILE A 307 -2.76 -9.39 17.66
C ILE A 307 -3.44 -8.76 16.46
N PHE A 308 -2.72 -7.95 15.68
CA PHE A 308 -3.32 -7.27 14.53
C PHE A 308 -3.72 -8.26 13.41
N GLU A 309 -2.94 -9.32 13.20
CA GLU A 309 -3.32 -10.42 12.30
C GLU A 309 -4.63 -11.08 12.77
N GLU A 310 -4.72 -11.45 14.06
CA GLU A 310 -5.90 -12.11 14.63
C GLU A 310 -7.14 -11.20 14.59
N ILE A 311 -7.02 -9.94 15.02
CA ILE A 311 -8.10 -8.95 14.97
C ILE A 311 -8.59 -8.75 13.53
N SER A 312 -7.67 -8.57 12.58
CA SER A 312 -8.05 -8.36 11.17
C SER A 312 -8.76 -9.57 10.58
N GLN A 313 -8.29 -10.79 10.91
CA GLN A 313 -8.89 -12.03 10.42
C GLN A 313 -10.28 -12.27 11.02
N ARG A 314 -10.43 -12.19 12.34
CA ARG A 314 -11.71 -12.42 13.04
C ARG A 314 -12.80 -11.45 12.59
N PHE A 315 -12.44 -10.17 12.47
CA PHE A 315 -13.40 -9.11 12.18
C PHE A 315 -13.45 -8.69 10.71
N LYS A 316 -12.72 -9.40 9.84
CA LYS A 316 -12.62 -9.11 8.40
C LYS A 316 -12.31 -7.62 8.15
N LEU A 317 -11.40 -7.04 8.94
CA LEU A 317 -11.12 -5.59 8.92
C LEU A 317 -10.22 -5.15 7.78
N HIS A 318 -9.62 -6.11 7.10
CA HIS A 318 -8.78 -5.86 5.95
C HIS A 318 -9.52 -5.05 4.88
N ILE A 319 -8.94 -3.91 4.46
CA ILE A 319 -9.62 -2.95 3.57
C ILE A 319 -10.08 -3.54 2.23
N PHE A 320 -9.38 -4.55 1.70
CA PHE A 320 -9.74 -5.27 0.47
C PHE A 320 -10.56 -6.56 0.67
N LYS A 321 -11.03 -6.84 1.90
CA LYS A 321 -11.95 -7.94 2.20
C LYS A 321 -13.30 -7.36 2.65
N PRO A 322 -14.09 -6.77 1.73
CA PRO A 322 -15.37 -6.18 2.13
C PRO A 322 -16.31 -7.22 2.75
N ASP A 323 -16.78 -6.94 3.97
CA ASP A 323 -18.05 -7.46 4.44
C ASP A 323 -19.17 -6.63 3.78
N TYR A 324 -19.85 -7.23 2.79
CA TYR A 324 -20.89 -6.59 1.99
C TYR A 324 -22.19 -6.36 2.75
N SER A 325 -22.25 -6.63 4.06
CA SER A 325 -23.37 -6.21 4.91
C SER A 325 -23.22 -4.76 5.43
N ASN A 326 -22.00 -4.29 5.78
CA ASN A 326 -21.83 -3.06 6.56
C ASN A 326 -20.57 -2.19 6.26
N ASN A 327 -19.99 -2.28 5.06
CA ASN A 327 -18.85 -1.42 4.69
C ASN A 327 -19.30 0.01 4.29
N PRO A 328 -18.59 1.10 4.65
CA PRO A 328 -18.71 2.41 3.99
C PRO A 328 -18.72 2.35 2.45
N LEU A 329 -18.04 1.38 1.83
CA LEU A 329 -18.11 1.12 0.39
C LEU A 329 -19.52 0.74 -0.12
N ASN A 330 -20.44 0.24 0.72
CA ASN A 330 -21.85 0.03 0.35
C ASN A 330 -22.67 1.33 0.33
N LYS A 331 -22.35 2.31 1.19
CA LYS A 331 -22.90 3.67 1.05
C LYS A 331 -22.36 4.33 -0.21
N LYS A 332 -21.06 4.18 -0.52
CA LYS A 332 -20.49 4.52 -1.83
C LYS A 332 -21.22 3.80 -2.96
N LYS A 333 -21.51 2.50 -2.87
CA LYS A 333 -22.27 1.76 -3.89
C LYS A 333 -23.66 2.36 -4.10
N LYS A 334 -24.39 2.78 -3.06
CA LYS A 334 -25.69 3.46 -3.20
C LYS A 334 -25.57 4.88 -3.78
N VAL A 335 -24.60 5.67 -3.34
CA VAL A 335 -24.39 7.05 -3.83
C VAL A 335 -23.86 7.05 -5.25
N ILE A 336 -22.84 6.26 -5.54
CA ILE A 336 -22.24 6.07 -6.86
C ILE A 336 -23.26 5.42 -7.81
N SER A 337 -24.01 4.40 -7.40
CA SER A 337 -25.11 3.88 -8.24
C SER A 337 -26.21 4.92 -8.46
N SER A 338 -26.51 5.81 -7.51
CA SER A 338 -27.47 6.91 -7.74
C SER A 338 -26.93 8.00 -8.67
N LEU A 339 -25.62 8.29 -8.62
CA LEU A 339 -24.93 9.22 -9.50
C LEU A 339 -24.80 8.64 -10.92
N PHE A 340 -24.51 7.34 -11.04
CA PHE A 340 -24.46 6.62 -12.31
C PHE A 340 -25.85 6.37 -12.90
N LYS A 341 -26.90 6.28 -12.07
CA LYS A 341 -28.30 6.19 -12.52
C LYS A 341 -28.88 7.49 -13.06
N LYS A 342 -28.27 8.65 -12.78
CA LYS A 342 -28.53 9.86 -13.60
C LYS A 342 -27.90 9.59 -14.96
N GLN A 343 -28.70 9.07 -15.88
CA GLN A 343 -28.30 8.36 -17.11
C GLN A 343 -27.20 9.04 -17.95
N ASP A 344 -26.99 10.35 -17.83
CA ASP A 344 -26.05 11.09 -18.66
C ASP A 344 -24.77 11.58 -17.96
N TYR A 345 -24.67 11.53 -16.63
CA TYR A 345 -23.55 12.19 -15.94
C TYR A 345 -22.22 11.48 -16.16
N LEU A 346 -22.13 10.18 -15.88
CA LEU A 346 -20.89 9.42 -16.05
C LEU A 346 -20.44 9.36 -17.53
N PRO A 347 -21.31 9.04 -18.51
CA PRO A 347 -20.92 9.11 -19.93
C PRO A 347 -20.38 10.49 -20.32
N SER A 348 -21.06 11.57 -19.95
CA SER A 348 -20.61 12.95 -20.25
C SER A 348 -19.28 13.28 -19.57
N PHE A 349 -19.07 12.80 -18.34
CA PHE A 349 -17.82 12.99 -17.63
C PHE A 349 -16.67 12.21 -18.27
N LEU A 350 -16.89 10.97 -18.70
CA LEU A 350 -15.89 10.20 -19.44
C LEU A 350 -15.56 10.86 -20.78
N GLN A 351 -16.57 11.37 -21.50
CA GLN A 351 -16.35 12.15 -22.72
C GLN A 351 -15.51 13.41 -22.44
N HIS A 352 -15.82 14.14 -21.37
CA HIS A 352 -15.02 15.28 -20.96
C HIS A 352 -13.56 14.92 -20.67
N LEU A 353 -13.30 13.84 -19.92
CA LEU A 353 -11.94 13.36 -19.65
C LEU A 353 -11.21 12.96 -20.93
N TYR A 354 -11.91 12.28 -21.84
CA TYR A 354 -11.37 11.92 -23.15
C TYR A 354 -10.95 13.17 -23.93
N ASP A 355 -11.84 14.14 -24.10
CA ASP A 355 -11.58 15.37 -24.86
C ASP A 355 -10.48 16.22 -24.22
N LYS A 356 -10.44 16.27 -22.88
CA LYS A 356 -9.45 17.01 -22.11
C LYS A 356 -8.03 16.45 -22.27
N TYR A 357 -7.88 15.13 -22.32
CA TYR A 357 -6.57 14.48 -22.30
C TYR A 357 -6.09 13.93 -23.64
N LEU A 358 -6.98 13.79 -24.63
CA LEU A 358 -6.61 13.44 -26.00
C LEU A 358 -5.49 14.35 -26.57
N PRO A 359 -5.47 15.68 -26.34
CA PRO A 359 -4.41 16.55 -26.87
C PRO A 359 -3.03 16.35 -26.22
N LEU A 360 -2.92 15.65 -25.08
CA LEU A 360 -1.63 15.41 -24.44
C LEU A 360 -0.81 14.40 -25.24
N GLN A 361 0.27 14.84 -25.87
CA GLN A 361 1.17 14.00 -26.69
C GLN A 361 2.52 13.69 -26.01
N GLU A 362 2.63 14.00 -24.72
CA GLU A 362 3.83 13.71 -23.94
C GLU A 362 4.04 12.20 -23.77
N GLY A 363 5.30 11.81 -23.54
CA GLY A 363 5.69 10.44 -23.25
C GLY A 363 6.36 9.74 -24.42
N LYS A 364 6.71 8.47 -24.18
CA LYS A 364 7.32 7.58 -25.18
C LYS A 364 6.50 6.31 -25.28
N ILE A 365 6.26 5.87 -26.50
CA ILE A 365 5.64 4.56 -26.73
C ILE A 365 6.69 3.48 -26.46
N TYR A 366 6.28 2.43 -25.76
CA TYR A 366 7.09 1.24 -25.61
C TYR A 366 7.15 0.49 -26.95
N VAL A 367 8.36 0.25 -27.43
CA VAL A 367 8.61 -0.47 -28.68
C VAL A 367 9.45 -1.69 -28.32
N SER A 368 8.86 -2.89 -28.44
CA SER A 368 9.60 -4.14 -28.27
C SER A 368 10.49 -4.43 -29.48
N GLU A 369 10.10 -3.95 -30.68
CA GLU A 369 10.87 -4.02 -31.92
C GLU A 369 10.65 -2.77 -32.80
N PRO A 370 11.71 -2.04 -33.17
CA PRO A 370 11.61 -1.01 -34.19
C PRO A 370 11.07 -1.61 -35.49
N ASP A 371 10.11 -0.94 -36.13
CA ASP A 371 9.63 -1.20 -37.51
C ASP A 371 8.67 -2.39 -37.75
N LEU A 372 8.20 -3.11 -36.71
CA LEU A 372 7.25 -4.24 -36.86
C LEU A 372 5.80 -3.94 -36.43
N VAL A 373 5.60 -3.00 -35.50
CA VAL A 373 4.26 -2.56 -35.06
C VAL A 373 4.25 -1.05 -34.93
N GLU A 374 3.54 -0.37 -35.82
CA GLU A 374 3.31 1.07 -35.73
C GLU A 374 2.17 1.32 -34.73
N HIS A 375 2.53 1.77 -33.54
CA HIS A 375 1.55 2.17 -32.53
C HIS A 375 1.15 3.62 -32.76
N ASP A 376 -0.13 3.86 -33.02
CA ASP A 376 -0.66 5.21 -33.12
C ASP A 376 -0.67 5.89 -31.72
N PRO A 377 0.12 6.97 -31.50
CA PRO A 377 0.17 7.69 -30.22
C PRO A 377 -1.18 8.31 -29.82
N ASN A 378 -2.09 8.48 -30.78
CA ASN A 378 -3.41 9.05 -30.55
C ASN A 378 -4.43 8.04 -30.04
N CYS A 379 -4.06 6.75 -29.97
CA CYS A 379 -4.89 5.74 -29.34
C CYS A 379 -5.20 6.15 -27.90
N PHE A 380 -6.48 6.37 -27.62
CA PHE A 380 -6.96 6.66 -26.30
C PHE A 380 -8.35 6.03 -26.14
N SER A 381 -8.57 5.34 -25.04
CA SER A 381 -9.90 4.89 -24.66
C SER A 381 -10.02 4.73 -23.15
N ILE A 382 -11.23 4.96 -22.65
CA ILE A 382 -11.57 4.79 -21.25
C ILE A 382 -12.80 3.89 -21.19
N CYS A 383 -12.74 2.84 -20.38
CA CYS A 383 -13.85 1.94 -20.15
C CYS A 383 -14.07 1.75 -18.64
N ILE A 384 -15.32 1.78 -18.21
CA ILE A 384 -15.75 1.46 -16.85
C ILE A 384 -16.78 0.34 -16.94
N VAL A 385 -16.61 -0.70 -16.13
CA VAL A 385 -17.57 -1.79 -15.98
C VAL A 385 -17.94 -1.90 -14.51
N THR A 386 -19.21 -1.71 -14.19
CA THR A 386 -19.71 -1.85 -12.82
C THR A 386 -19.85 -3.32 -12.42
N VAL A 387 -19.90 -3.60 -11.11
CA VAL A 387 -20.08 -4.98 -10.61
C VAL A 387 -21.45 -5.59 -10.95
N ASP A 388 -22.40 -4.80 -11.45
CA ASP A 388 -23.69 -5.27 -11.98
C ASP A 388 -23.68 -5.48 -13.51
N GLY A 389 -22.52 -5.32 -14.16
CA GLY A 389 -22.33 -5.60 -15.58
C GLY A 389 -22.60 -4.41 -16.51
N THR A 390 -22.97 -3.23 -15.99
CA THR A 390 -23.15 -2.03 -16.82
C THR A 390 -21.80 -1.54 -17.37
N VAL A 391 -21.75 -1.26 -18.68
CA VAL A 391 -20.53 -0.87 -19.39
C VAL A 391 -20.64 0.57 -19.90
N TYR A 392 -19.61 1.37 -19.64
CA TYR A 392 -19.46 2.74 -20.13
C TYR A 392 -18.14 2.88 -20.85
N THR A 393 -18.15 3.38 -22.08
CA THR A 393 -16.95 3.47 -22.95
C THR A 393 -16.88 4.79 -23.68
N VAL A 394 -15.66 5.30 -23.86
CA VAL A 394 -15.33 6.40 -24.78
C VAL A 394 -14.02 6.10 -25.50
N GLY A 395 -13.91 6.55 -26.76
CA GLY A 395 -12.76 6.28 -27.63
C GLY A 395 -12.77 4.87 -28.24
N GLU A 396 -11.62 4.46 -28.78
CA GLU A 396 -11.45 3.16 -29.48
C GLU A 396 -11.32 1.98 -28.50
N SER A 397 -12.35 1.74 -27.68
CA SER A 397 -12.31 0.76 -26.57
C SER A 397 -12.14 -0.70 -26.98
N GLU A 398 -12.46 -1.05 -28.23
CA GLU A 398 -12.35 -2.40 -28.80
C GLU A 398 -11.02 -2.63 -29.54
N LYS A 399 -10.14 -1.61 -29.61
CA LYS A 399 -8.84 -1.74 -30.27
C LYS A 399 -7.94 -2.73 -29.53
N PRO A 400 -7.43 -3.77 -30.21
CA PRO A 400 -6.60 -4.77 -29.55
C PRO A 400 -5.20 -4.23 -29.25
N PHE A 401 -4.66 -4.65 -28.12
CA PHE A 401 -3.27 -4.44 -27.72
C PHE A 401 -2.79 -5.60 -26.82
N LEU A 402 -1.49 -5.66 -26.57
CA LEU A 402 -0.88 -6.69 -25.72
C LEU A 402 -1.07 -6.36 -24.24
N ILE A 403 -1.56 -7.32 -23.45
CA ILE A 403 -1.80 -7.16 -22.00
C ILE A 403 -0.52 -6.78 -21.21
N GLN A 404 0.64 -7.27 -21.65
CA GLN A 404 1.95 -6.99 -21.06
C GLN A 404 1.96 -7.24 -19.54
N SER A 405 2.61 -6.38 -18.75
CA SER A 405 2.73 -6.52 -17.29
C SER A 405 1.40 -6.59 -16.52
N ILE A 406 0.26 -6.23 -17.12
CA ILE A 406 -1.04 -6.41 -16.47
C ILE A 406 -1.33 -7.89 -16.23
N SER A 407 -0.81 -8.77 -17.09
CA SER A 407 -0.94 -10.23 -17.00
C SER A 407 -0.45 -10.82 -15.67
N LYS A 408 0.54 -10.18 -15.03
CA LYS A 408 1.22 -10.65 -13.82
C LYS A 408 0.24 -10.87 -12.66
N VAL A 409 -0.77 -9.99 -12.54
CA VAL A 409 -1.85 -10.08 -11.54
C VAL A 409 -2.56 -11.43 -11.62
N PHE A 410 -2.91 -11.85 -12.84
CA PHE A 410 -3.70 -13.04 -13.06
C PHE A 410 -2.88 -14.33 -12.98
N ALA A 411 -1.61 -14.28 -13.37
CA ALA A 411 -0.67 -15.37 -13.15
C ALA A 411 -0.41 -15.62 -11.66
N TYR A 412 -0.31 -14.55 -10.86
CA TYR A 412 -0.24 -14.64 -9.40
C TYR A 412 -1.48 -15.31 -8.81
N GLY A 413 -2.68 -14.89 -9.22
CA GLY A 413 -3.93 -15.54 -8.79
C GLY A 413 -3.99 -17.03 -9.14
N MET A 414 -3.54 -17.40 -10.33
CA MET A 414 -3.49 -18.81 -10.73
C MET A 414 -2.50 -19.63 -9.89
N ALA A 415 -1.33 -19.06 -9.56
CA ALA A 415 -0.36 -19.72 -8.71
C ALA A 415 -0.88 -19.91 -7.27
N LEU A 416 -1.62 -18.92 -6.74
CA LEU A 416 -2.34 -19.03 -5.46
C LEU A 416 -3.39 -20.15 -5.48
N GLU A 417 -4.24 -20.24 -6.51
CA GLU A 417 -5.21 -21.33 -6.64
C GLU A 417 -4.55 -22.70 -6.71
N ASP A 418 -3.38 -22.79 -7.36
CA ASP A 418 -2.66 -24.05 -7.51
C ASP A 418 -1.95 -24.49 -6.21
N HIS A 419 -1.40 -23.58 -5.40
CA HIS A 419 -0.49 -23.95 -4.29
C HIS A 419 -0.81 -23.36 -2.91
N GLY A 420 -1.69 -22.36 -2.82
CA GLY A 420 -2.01 -21.65 -1.58
C GLY A 420 -0.97 -20.62 -1.13
N ARG A 421 -1.34 -19.78 -0.15
CA ARG A 421 -0.56 -18.61 0.30
C ARG A 421 0.81 -19.00 0.87
N ASP A 422 0.82 -19.96 1.78
CA ASP A 422 2.04 -20.33 2.53
C ASP A 422 3.14 -20.77 1.59
N TYR A 423 2.82 -21.62 0.61
CA TYR A 423 3.80 -22.08 -0.38
C TYR A 423 4.27 -20.92 -1.27
N ILE A 424 3.36 -20.07 -1.76
CA ILE A 424 3.71 -18.95 -2.63
C ILE A 424 4.65 -17.95 -1.94
N LEU A 425 4.44 -17.68 -0.65
CA LEU A 425 5.33 -16.81 0.14
C LEU A 425 6.73 -17.39 0.36
N THR A 426 6.93 -18.71 0.17
CA THR A 426 8.28 -19.30 0.13
C THR A 426 9.02 -19.02 -1.18
N LYS A 427 8.31 -18.58 -2.23
CA LYS A 427 8.86 -18.35 -3.57
C LYS A 427 8.98 -16.89 -3.92
N VAL A 428 8.02 -16.06 -3.52
CA VAL A 428 7.98 -14.62 -3.83
C VAL A 428 7.39 -13.88 -2.64
N GLU A 429 7.99 -12.75 -2.29
CA GLU A 429 7.53 -11.85 -1.22
C GLU A 429 6.34 -10.98 -1.69
N VAL A 430 5.93 -10.02 -0.86
CA VAL A 430 4.86 -9.04 -1.17
C VAL A 430 5.28 -7.60 -0.87
N GLU A 431 6.58 -7.36 -0.74
CA GLU A 431 7.14 -6.06 -0.43
C GLU A 431 7.33 -5.20 -1.70
N PRO A 432 7.06 -3.88 -1.63
CA PRO A 432 7.42 -2.96 -2.69
C PRO A 432 8.95 -2.83 -2.79
N THR A 433 9.46 -2.65 -4.00
CA THR A 433 10.91 -2.52 -4.24
C THR A 433 11.41 -1.08 -4.27
N GLY A 434 10.53 -0.09 -4.48
CA GLY A 434 10.93 1.30 -4.80
C GLY A 434 11.66 1.47 -6.16
N ASP A 435 11.91 0.37 -6.85
CA ASP A 435 12.73 0.31 -8.07
C ASP A 435 11.95 0.58 -9.35
N SER A 436 12.65 1.13 -10.35
CA SER A 436 12.11 1.26 -11.70
C SER A 436 11.88 -0.10 -12.33
N TYR A 437 10.93 -0.19 -13.28
CA TYR A 437 10.63 -1.44 -14.00
C TYR A 437 11.85 -1.98 -14.79
N ASN A 438 12.85 -1.13 -15.07
CA ASN A 438 14.09 -1.46 -15.77
C ASN A 438 15.29 -1.75 -14.86
N SER A 439 15.11 -1.75 -13.54
CA SER A 439 16.18 -2.04 -12.57
C SER A 439 16.84 -3.41 -12.78
N ILE A 440 18.10 -3.54 -12.34
CA ILE A 440 18.83 -4.80 -12.30
C ILE A 440 18.05 -5.79 -11.40
N ILE A 441 18.31 -7.09 -11.58
CA ILE A 441 17.64 -8.18 -10.88
C ILE A 441 17.80 -8.02 -9.34
N LYS A 442 16.87 -7.33 -8.68
CA LYS A 442 16.82 -7.20 -7.22
C LYS A 442 15.97 -8.35 -6.65
N VAL A 443 16.57 -9.08 -5.72
CA VAL A 443 15.93 -10.09 -4.87
C VAL A 443 16.22 -9.71 -3.43
N GLU A 444 15.36 -10.12 -2.50
CA GLU A 444 15.58 -9.84 -1.07
C GLU A 444 16.92 -10.44 -0.63
N GLU A 445 17.69 -9.68 0.14
CA GLU A 445 19.10 -9.97 0.36
C GLU A 445 19.34 -11.29 1.07
N ASN A 446 18.50 -11.66 2.04
CA ASN A 446 18.72 -12.86 2.84
C ASN A 446 18.14 -14.11 2.17
N SER A 447 16.85 -14.05 1.85
CA SER A 447 16.08 -15.16 1.31
C SER A 447 16.27 -15.38 -0.19
N LYS A 448 16.80 -14.38 -0.90
CA LYS A 448 16.96 -14.37 -2.37
C LYS A 448 15.64 -14.55 -3.13
N ARG A 449 14.50 -14.33 -2.46
CA ARG A 449 13.16 -14.31 -3.06
C ARG A 449 12.96 -13.01 -3.84
N PRO A 450 12.25 -13.03 -4.98
CA PRO A 450 11.74 -11.80 -5.59
C PRO A 450 10.86 -11.04 -4.61
N TYR A 451 10.97 -9.71 -4.59
CA TYR A 451 10.24 -8.85 -3.64
C TYR A 451 8.72 -8.88 -3.78
N ASN A 452 8.20 -9.04 -5.00
CA ASN A 452 6.76 -9.17 -5.24
C ASN A 452 6.48 -9.78 -6.62
N CYS A 453 5.23 -10.21 -6.86
CA CYS A 453 4.81 -10.80 -8.13
C CYS A 453 4.54 -9.79 -9.27
N MET A 454 4.58 -8.48 -8.97
CA MET A 454 4.29 -7.42 -9.95
C MET A 454 5.54 -6.98 -10.75
N VAL A 455 6.73 -7.35 -10.28
CA VAL A 455 8.00 -7.23 -11.02
C VAL A 455 8.28 -8.48 -11.87
N ASN A 456 9.18 -8.38 -12.86
CA ASN A 456 9.47 -9.49 -13.79
C ASN A 456 10.01 -10.74 -13.08
N THR A 457 10.86 -10.58 -12.07
CA THR A 457 11.42 -11.69 -11.28
C THR A 457 10.32 -12.51 -10.60
N GLY A 458 9.42 -11.85 -9.88
CA GLY A 458 8.31 -12.52 -9.23
C GLY A 458 7.29 -13.08 -10.22
N ALA A 459 7.02 -12.37 -11.33
CA ALA A 459 6.10 -12.86 -12.34
C ALA A 459 6.60 -14.14 -13.01
N ILE A 460 7.89 -14.21 -13.41
CA ILE A 460 8.48 -15.44 -13.96
C ILE A 460 8.40 -16.58 -12.93
N ALA A 461 8.66 -16.29 -11.65
CA ALA A 461 8.50 -17.26 -10.59
C ALA A 461 7.04 -17.77 -10.49
N MET A 462 6.05 -16.87 -10.52
CA MET A 462 4.63 -17.25 -10.52
C MET A 462 4.23 -18.07 -11.73
N THR A 463 4.65 -17.68 -12.93
CA THR A 463 4.38 -18.43 -14.16
C THR A 463 4.98 -19.84 -14.12
N SER A 464 6.16 -20.01 -13.52
CA SER A 464 6.80 -21.32 -13.35
C SER A 464 5.96 -22.29 -12.52
N LEU A 465 5.17 -21.76 -11.58
CA LEU A 465 4.34 -22.52 -10.65
C LEU A 465 3.00 -22.95 -11.24
N ILE A 466 2.59 -22.44 -12.41
CA ILE A 466 1.34 -22.85 -13.06
C ILE A 466 1.38 -24.36 -13.35
N LYS A 467 0.45 -25.10 -12.74
CA LYS A 467 0.37 -26.56 -12.86
C LYS A 467 -0.03 -26.96 -14.28
N GLY A 468 0.59 -28.01 -14.82
CA GLY A 468 0.22 -28.58 -16.11
C GLY A 468 1.15 -29.72 -16.50
N LYS A 469 0.63 -30.67 -17.27
CA LYS A 469 1.34 -31.90 -17.68
C LYS A 469 2.36 -31.66 -18.82
N SER A 470 2.18 -30.58 -19.57
CA SER A 470 3.02 -30.21 -20.72
C SER A 470 2.95 -28.70 -20.97
N PRO A 471 3.86 -28.10 -21.75
CA PRO A 471 3.80 -26.69 -22.13
C PRO A 471 2.46 -26.30 -22.77
N ALA A 472 1.95 -27.10 -23.70
CA ALA A 472 0.66 -26.85 -24.34
C ALA A 472 -0.52 -26.89 -23.34
N HIS A 473 -0.47 -27.79 -22.35
CA HIS A 473 -1.49 -27.83 -21.30
C HIS A 473 -1.42 -26.60 -20.39
N LYS A 474 -0.21 -26.15 -20.02
CA LYS A 474 -0.04 -24.92 -19.24
C LYS A 474 -0.55 -23.69 -20.00
N LEU A 475 -0.22 -23.56 -21.28
CA LEU A 475 -0.74 -22.49 -22.14
C LEU A 475 -2.27 -22.52 -22.23
N ASN A 476 -2.88 -23.67 -22.50
CA ASN A 476 -4.34 -23.78 -22.56
C ASN A 476 -4.99 -23.37 -21.23
N ARG A 477 -4.43 -23.80 -20.09
CA ARG A 477 -4.89 -23.37 -18.77
C ARG A 477 -4.81 -21.84 -18.60
N LEU A 478 -3.72 -21.23 -19.06
CA LEU A 478 -3.52 -19.78 -19.01
C LEU A 478 -4.55 -19.03 -19.86
N LEU A 479 -4.81 -19.47 -21.10
CA LEU A 479 -5.84 -18.88 -21.96
C LEU A 479 -7.25 -19.07 -21.41
N LYS A 480 -7.53 -20.25 -20.82
CA LYS A 480 -8.79 -20.50 -20.13
C LYS A 480 -8.96 -19.59 -18.92
N MET A 481 -7.89 -19.33 -18.18
CA MET A 481 -7.91 -18.37 -17.08
C MET A 481 -8.31 -16.98 -17.59
N TYR A 482 -7.70 -16.46 -18.65
CA TYR A 482 -8.11 -15.18 -19.23
C TYR A 482 -9.56 -15.18 -19.70
N GLN A 483 -10.00 -16.25 -20.38
CA GLN A 483 -11.38 -16.39 -20.84
C GLN A 483 -12.39 -16.23 -19.69
N ARG A 484 -12.11 -16.74 -18.48
CA ARG A 484 -12.99 -16.54 -17.31
C ARG A 484 -13.12 -15.06 -16.93
N TYR A 485 -12.05 -14.29 -17.04
CA TYR A 485 -12.04 -12.87 -16.70
C TYR A 485 -12.65 -11.97 -17.77
N VAL A 486 -12.41 -12.24 -19.07
CA VAL A 486 -12.90 -11.37 -20.15
C VAL A 486 -14.28 -11.80 -20.69
N GLY A 487 -14.66 -13.07 -20.51
CA GLY A 487 -15.93 -13.62 -20.98
C GLY A 487 -15.94 -14.16 -22.41
N HIS A 488 -14.81 -14.12 -23.12
CA HIS A 488 -14.63 -14.66 -24.47
C HIS A 488 -13.23 -15.30 -24.64
N PRO A 489 -12.99 -16.09 -25.70
CA PRO A 489 -11.65 -16.63 -25.97
C PRO A 489 -10.59 -15.54 -26.13
N VAL A 490 -9.40 -15.79 -25.60
CA VAL A 490 -8.21 -14.92 -25.70
C VAL A 490 -7.11 -15.65 -26.45
N TYR A 491 -6.38 -14.90 -27.28
CA TYR A 491 -5.31 -15.41 -28.13
C TYR A 491 -3.97 -14.75 -27.77
N VAL A 492 -2.88 -15.37 -28.21
CA VAL A 492 -1.52 -14.85 -28.03
C VAL A 492 -1.01 -14.33 -29.37
N ASP A 493 -0.38 -13.16 -29.34
CA ASP A 493 0.36 -12.65 -30.49
C ASP A 493 1.69 -13.42 -30.63
N THR A 494 1.76 -14.32 -31.61
CA THR A 494 2.95 -15.14 -31.84
C THR A 494 4.15 -14.33 -32.32
N SER A 495 3.93 -13.24 -33.05
CA SER A 495 5.00 -12.38 -33.54
C SER A 495 5.69 -11.67 -32.39
N ALA A 496 4.91 -11.13 -31.45
CA ALA A 496 5.42 -10.54 -30.22
C ALA A 496 6.18 -11.55 -29.34
N VAL A 497 5.73 -12.81 -29.26
CA VAL A 497 6.46 -13.85 -28.52
C VAL A 497 7.82 -14.13 -29.16
N VAL A 498 7.88 -14.32 -30.48
CA VAL A 498 9.13 -14.61 -31.19
C VAL A 498 10.12 -13.44 -31.09
N SER A 499 9.60 -12.23 -31.22
CA SER A 499 10.33 -10.96 -31.01
C SER A 499 11.02 -10.93 -29.63
N GLU A 500 10.24 -11.10 -28.56
CA GLU A 500 10.72 -11.10 -27.18
C GLU A 500 11.66 -12.27 -26.87
N GLN A 501 11.50 -13.43 -27.53
CA GLN A 501 12.43 -14.55 -27.38
C GLN A 501 13.83 -14.21 -27.91
N ASN A 502 13.91 -13.47 -29.02
CA ASN A 502 15.18 -13.12 -29.66
C ASN A 502 15.91 -11.96 -28.97
N GLN A 503 15.19 -11.12 -28.22
CA GLN A 503 15.74 -9.90 -27.57
C GLN A 503 15.67 -9.93 -26.03
N GLY A 504 15.15 -11.03 -25.46
CA GLY A 504 14.82 -11.16 -24.04
C GLY A 504 15.97 -11.54 -23.10
N ASP A 505 17.22 -11.14 -23.38
CA ASP A 505 18.42 -11.52 -22.60
C ASP A 505 18.24 -11.29 -21.09
N ARG A 506 17.57 -10.20 -20.72
CA ARG A 506 17.27 -9.87 -19.32
C ARG A 506 16.37 -10.92 -18.66
N ASN A 507 15.32 -11.38 -19.33
CA ASN A 507 14.40 -12.38 -18.78
C ASN A 507 15.06 -13.77 -18.72
N TRP A 508 15.96 -14.08 -19.66
CA TRP A 508 16.83 -15.26 -19.57
C TRP A 508 17.74 -15.20 -18.33
N ALA A 509 18.45 -14.09 -18.14
CA ALA A 509 19.33 -13.90 -16.98
C ALA A 509 18.57 -14.01 -15.66
N ILE A 510 17.38 -13.39 -15.56
CA ILE A 510 16.47 -13.54 -14.43
C ILE A 510 16.15 -15.01 -14.18
N SER A 511 15.75 -15.75 -15.21
CA SER A 511 15.34 -17.14 -15.05
C SER A 511 16.49 -18.04 -14.57
N TYR A 512 17.70 -17.86 -15.09
CA TYR A 512 18.88 -18.58 -14.59
C TYR A 512 19.20 -18.25 -13.14
N LEU A 513 19.11 -16.98 -12.76
CA LEU A 513 19.35 -16.53 -11.38
C LEU A 513 18.30 -17.11 -10.42
N LEU A 514 17.01 -17.04 -10.76
CA LEU A 514 15.93 -17.59 -9.96
C LEU A 514 16.05 -19.11 -9.80
N ARG A 515 16.54 -19.82 -10.83
CA ARG A 515 16.82 -21.25 -10.72
C ARG A 515 17.96 -21.52 -9.73
N ASN A 516 19.03 -20.73 -9.80
CA ASN A 516 20.15 -20.83 -8.86
C ASN A 516 19.70 -20.59 -7.40
N PHE A 517 18.76 -19.67 -7.18
CA PHE A 517 18.17 -19.42 -5.85
C PHE A 517 17.07 -20.41 -5.45
N GLY A 518 16.73 -21.39 -6.28
CA GLY A 518 15.67 -22.36 -5.97
C GLY A 518 14.25 -21.79 -6.02
N MET A 519 14.08 -20.60 -6.61
CA MET A 519 12.78 -19.92 -6.76
C MET A 519 11.97 -20.49 -7.92
N ILE A 520 12.65 -20.94 -8.98
CA ILE A 520 12.06 -21.71 -10.07
C ILE A 520 12.78 -23.05 -10.22
N SER A 521 12.10 -24.01 -10.84
CA SER A 521 12.65 -25.34 -11.12
C SER A 521 12.21 -25.85 -12.49
N GLY A 522 12.86 -26.92 -12.97
CA GLY A 522 12.56 -27.51 -14.27
C GLY A 522 13.20 -26.77 -15.44
N ASP A 523 12.54 -26.86 -16.60
CA ASP A 523 13.02 -26.29 -17.86
C ASP A 523 12.78 -24.76 -17.89
N ILE A 524 13.88 -24.01 -17.91
CA ILE A 524 13.86 -22.55 -17.98
C ILE A 524 13.21 -22.07 -19.28
N LYS A 525 13.53 -22.71 -20.41
CA LYS A 525 13.00 -22.30 -21.71
C LYS A 525 11.47 -22.43 -21.72
N GLN A 526 10.95 -23.55 -21.22
CA GLN A 526 9.49 -23.75 -21.14
C GLN A 526 8.81 -22.74 -20.21
N THR A 527 9.45 -22.40 -19.09
CA THR A 527 8.95 -21.40 -18.14
C THR A 527 8.92 -20.01 -18.78
N LEU A 528 10.01 -19.63 -19.44
CA LEU A 528 10.15 -18.35 -20.09
C LEU A 528 9.20 -18.23 -21.30
N ASP A 529 9.09 -19.27 -22.13
CA ASP A 529 8.15 -19.31 -23.26
C ASP A 529 6.70 -19.08 -22.77
N LEU A 530 6.31 -19.71 -21.67
CA LEU A 530 4.97 -19.51 -21.08
C LEU A 530 4.79 -18.08 -20.54
N TYR A 531 5.83 -17.50 -19.92
CA TYR A 531 5.80 -16.11 -19.44
C TYR A 531 5.71 -15.09 -20.58
N LEU A 532 6.40 -15.33 -21.70
CA LEU A 532 6.29 -14.47 -22.87
C LEU A 532 4.89 -14.59 -23.49
N GLN A 533 4.36 -15.81 -23.63
CA GLN A 533 2.98 -16.04 -24.08
C GLN A 533 1.94 -15.36 -23.18
N GLN A 534 2.18 -15.36 -21.87
CA GLN A 534 1.36 -14.65 -20.89
C GLN A 534 1.34 -13.13 -21.15
N CYS A 535 2.50 -12.51 -21.38
CA CYS A 535 2.60 -11.07 -21.64
C CYS A 535 2.04 -10.67 -23.01
N SER A 536 2.08 -11.59 -23.99
CA SER A 536 1.63 -11.36 -25.37
C SER A 536 0.16 -11.73 -25.61
N ALA A 537 -0.66 -11.91 -24.56
CA ALA A 537 -2.08 -12.10 -24.74
C ALA A 537 -2.75 -10.80 -25.27
N ILE A 538 -3.62 -10.96 -26.27
CA ILE A 538 -4.29 -9.85 -26.95
C ILE A 538 -5.61 -9.56 -26.24
N ILE A 539 -5.80 -8.32 -25.83
CA ILE A 539 -7.00 -7.81 -25.16
C ILE A 539 -7.34 -6.41 -25.68
N ASN A 540 -8.49 -5.87 -25.28
CA ASN A 540 -8.83 -4.46 -25.51
C ASN A 540 -9.14 -3.71 -24.19
N CYS A 541 -9.53 -2.44 -24.30
CA CYS A 541 -9.78 -1.59 -23.13
C CYS A 541 -11.04 -2.03 -22.37
N ARG A 542 -12.05 -2.53 -23.09
CA ARG A 542 -13.24 -3.13 -22.50
C ARG A 542 -12.89 -4.37 -21.70
N ASP A 543 -12.07 -5.27 -22.26
CA ASP A 543 -11.60 -6.46 -21.57
C ASP A 543 -10.91 -6.11 -20.26
N LEU A 544 -9.97 -5.15 -20.27
CA LEU A 544 -9.32 -4.68 -19.04
C LEU A 544 -10.34 -4.25 -17.96
N ALA A 545 -11.36 -3.48 -18.34
CA ALA A 545 -12.38 -3.03 -17.41
C ALA A 545 -13.22 -4.19 -16.87
N VAL A 546 -13.56 -5.19 -17.69
CA VAL A 546 -14.27 -6.41 -17.24
C VAL A 546 -13.40 -7.26 -16.32
N MET A 547 -12.12 -7.45 -16.63
CA MET A 547 -11.18 -8.17 -15.76
C MET A 547 -11.07 -7.47 -14.40
N ALA A 548 -10.99 -6.14 -14.40
CA ALA A 548 -10.96 -5.32 -13.19
C ALA A 548 -12.27 -5.41 -12.40
N ALA A 549 -13.42 -5.39 -13.08
CA ALA A 549 -14.74 -5.49 -12.46
C ALA A 549 -14.98 -6.88 -11.87
N THR A 550 -14.39 -7.91 -12.48
CA THR A 550 -14.37 -9.27 -11.92
C THR A 550 -13.65 -9.30 -10.57
N LEU A 551 -12.49 -8.65 -10.45
CA LEU A 551 -11.80 -8.51 -9.16
C LEU A 551 -12.60 -7.64 -8.17
N ALA A 552 -13.22 -6.55 -8.65
CA ALA A 552 -14.12 -5.73 -7.82
C ALA A 552 -15.32 -6.52 -7.29
N ASN A 553 -15.75 -7.55 -8.03
CA ASN A 553 -16.88 -8.42 -7.74
C ASN A 553 -16.44 -9.79 -7.16
N GLN A 554 -15.39 -9.79 -6.33
CA GLN A 554 -14.92 -10.98 -5.61
C GLN A 554 -14.55 -12.18 -6.51
N GLY A 555 -14.03 -11.90 -7.70
CA GLY A 555 -13.62 -12.93 -8.64
C GLY A 555 -14.77 -13.50 -9.48
N ILE A 556 -15.98 -12.93 -9.41
CA ILE A 556 -17.11 -13.29 -10.27
C ILE A 556 -17.20 -12.29 -11.43
N ASN A 557 -17.11 -12.80 -12.66
CA ASN A 557 -17.24 -11.97 -13.85
C ASN A 557 -18.66 -11.36 -13.92
N PRO A 558 -18.81 -10.03 -13.93
CA PRO A 558 -20.11 -9.37 -13.80
C PRO A 558 -20.98 -9.47 -15.07
N ILE A 559 -20.44 -9.97 -16.17
CA ILE A 559 -21.16 -10.16 -17.45
C ILE A 559 -21.60 -11.61 -17.63
N THR A 560 -20.76 -12.56 -17.21
CA THR A 560 -20.98 -13.99 -17.46
C THR A 560 -21.39 -14.78 -16.21
N ASP A 561 -21.35 -14.15 -15.03
CA ASP A 561 -21.51 -14.78 -13.70
C ASP A 561 -20.53 -15.93 -13.42
N GLN A 562 -19.50 -16.08 -14.25
CA GLN A 562 -18.50 -17.12 -14.08
C GLN A 562 -17.51 -16.73 -12.97
N SER A 563 -17.24 -17.67 -12.05
CA SER A 563 -16.11 -17.53 -11.11
C SER A 563 -14.78 -17.66 -11.85
N ALA A 564 -14.03 -16.57 -11.89
CA ALA A 564 -12.72 -16.46 -12.52
C ALA A 564 -11.56 -16.77 -11.59
N ILE A 565 -11.75 -16.56 -10.29
CA ILE A 565 -10.81 -16.92 -9.22
C ILE A 565 -11.58 -17.17 -7.93
N ASN A 566 -11.05 -18.04 -7.07
CA ASN A 566 -11.56 -18.21 -5.72
C ASN A 566 -11.58 -16.86 -4.95
N PRO A 567 -12.73 -16.42 -4.41
CA PRO A 567 -12.90 -15.15 -3.70
C PRO A 567 -11.88 -14.91 -2.58
N GLU A 568 -11.38 -15.96 -1.93
CA GLU A 568 -10.41 -15.81 -0.84
C GLU A 568 -9.12 -15.10 -1.31
N TYR A 569 -8.69 -15.35 -2.55
CA TYR A 569 -7.43 -14.83 -3.09
C TYR A 569 -7.55 -13.44 -3.70
N VAL A 570 -8.77 -12.93 -3.91
CA VAL A 570 -8.99 -11.59 -4.48
C VAL A 570 -8.36 -10.53 -3.58
N LYS A 571 -8.50 -10.66 -2.26
CA LYS A 571 -7.87 -9.78 -1.28
C LYS A 571 -6.35 -9.70 -1.49
N ASP A 572 -5.72 -10.84 -1.71
CA ASP A 572 -4.27 -10.97 -1.88
C ASP A 572 -3.81 -10.28 -3.18
N LEU A 573 -4.55 -10.46 -4.26
CA LEU A 573 -4.31 -9.78 -5.54
C LEU A 573 -4.42 -8.26 -5.36
N LEU A 574 -5.50 -7.79 -4.73
CA LEU A 574 -5.75 -6.36 -4.53
C LEU A 574 -4.71 -5.71 -3.61
N SER A 575 -4.27 -6.38 -2.54
CA SER A 575 -3.22 -5.89 -1.66
C SER A 575 -1.92 -5.65 -2.42
N VAL A 576 -1.45 -6.64 -3.20
CA VAL A 576 -0.19 -6.52 -3.93
C VAL A 576 -0.32 -5.56 -5.13
N MET A 577 -1.49 -5.49 -5.77
CA MET A 577 -1.76 -4.48 -6.80
C MET A 577 -1.69 -3.07 -6.21
N PHE A 578 -2.23 -2.86 -5.01
CA PHE A 578 -2.22 -1.56 -4.36
C PHE A 578 -0.80 -1.11 -4.03
N THR A 579 0.02 -1.97 -3.42
CA THR A 579 1.38 -1.60 -2.97
C THR A 579 2.46 -1.72 -4.04
N CYS A 580 2.26 -2.51 -5.10
CA CYS A 580 3.32 -2.83 -6.07
C CYS A 580 2.90 -2.69 -7.55
N GLY A 581 1.65 -2.34 -7.84
CA GLY A 581 1.11 -2.48 -9.19
C GLY A 581 1.51 -1.41 -10.21
N MET A 582 1.96 -0.23 -9.74
CA MET A 582 2.26 0.93 -10.59
C MET A 582 3.77 1.19 -10.76
N TYR A 583 4.58 0.12 -10.75
CA TYR A 583 6.04 0.20 -10.78
C TYR A 583 6.58 1.03 -9.61
N ASP A 584 7.57 1.89 -9.84
CA ASP A 584 8.04 2.80 -8.82
C ASP A 584 6.97 3.83 -8.42
N PHE A 585 5.87 4.06 -9.17
CA PHE A 585 4.76 5.01 -8.88
C PHE A 585 3.74 4.49 -7.85
N ALA A 586 3.98 3.34 -7.21
CA ALA A 586 2.97 2.72 -6.35
C ALA A 586 2.64 3.55 -5.09
N GLY A 587 3.62 4.21 -4.48
CA GLY A 587 3.41 5.10 -3.33
C GLY A 587 2.61 6.35 -3.73
N GLU A 588 3.02 7.05 -4.80
CA GLU A 588 2.28 8.20 -5.31
C GLU A 588 0.86 7.83 -5.76
N TRP A 589 0.68 6.65 -6.34
CA TRP A 589 -0.64 6.13 -6.71
C TRP A 589 -1.53 5.92 -5.49
N CYS A 590 -1.03 5.26 -4.44
CA CYS A 590 -1.75 5.07 -3.18
C CYS A 590 -2.11 6.40 -2.53
N TYR A 591 -1.27 7.42 -2.72
CA TYR A 591 -1.43 8.74 -2.13
C TYR A 591 -2.46 9.61 -2.89
N LYS A 592 -2.43 9.61 -4.23
CA LYS A 592 -3.27 10.47 -5.08
C LYS A 592 -4.56 9.79 -5.53
N VAL A 593 -4.49 8.52 -5.92
CA VAL A 593 -5.59 7.78 -6.57
C VAL A 593 -6.27 6.83 -5.57
N GLY A 594 -5.50 6.01 -4.86
CA GLY A 594 -5.99 5.28 -3.69
C GLY A 594 -6.96 4.11 -3.96
N PHE A 595 -6.92 3.50 -5.14
CA PHE A 595 -7.55 2.20 -5.41
C PHE A 595 -6.56 1.22 -6.09
N PRO A 596 -6.66 -0.10 -5.92
CA PRO A 596 -5.71 -1.06 -6.51
C PRO A 596 -5.64 -0.93 -8.03
N ALA A 597 -4.42 -0.97 -8.59
CA ALA A 597 -4.24 -0.88 -10.03
C ALA A 597 -3.00 -1.65 -10.52
N LYS A 598 -2.94 -1.93 -11.81
CA LYS A 598 -1.75 -2.44 -12.48
C LYS A 598 -1.58 -1.76 -13.83
N SER A 599 -0.39 -1.22 -14.04
CA SER A 599 0.04 -0.64 -15.33
C SER A 599 0.72 -1.68 -16.22
N GLY A 600 0.57 -1.55 -17.54
CA GLY A 600 1.27 -2.32 -18.55
C GLY A 600 2.04 -1.41 -19.49
N VAL A 601 3.26 -1.80 -19.87
CA VAL A 601 4.07 -1.04 -20.85
C VAL A 601 3.41 -0.95 -22.24
N GLY A 602 2.39 -1.76 -22.51
CA GLY A 602 1.55 -1.58 -23.69
C GLY A 602 0.69 -0.31 -23.67
N GLY A 603 0.65 0.45 -22.57
CA GLY A 603 -0.18 1.65 -22.41
C GLY A 603 -1.51 1.41 -21.68
N GLY A 604 -1.75 0.19 -21.22
CA GLY A 604 -2.94 -0.17 -20.44
C GLY A 604 -2.78 0.17 -18.95
N ILE A 605 -3.86 0.61 -18.31
CA ILE A 605 -4.01 0.65 -16.86
C ILE A 605 -5.30 -0.09 -16.49
N LEU A 606 -5.14 -1.11 -15.64
CA LEU A 606 -6.23 -1.83 -14.99
C LEU A 606 -6.44 -1.25 -13.59
N GLY A 607 -7.59 -0.68 -13.29
CA GLY A 607 -7.94 -0.10 -11.98
C GLY A 607 -9.15 -0.79 -11.36
N VAL A 608 -9.09 -1.15 -10.09
CA VAL A 608 -10.16 -1.89 -9.39
C VAL A 608 -10.69 -1.03 -8.26
N VAL A 609 -12.01 -0.76 -8.26
CA VAL A 609 -12.71 -0.13 -7.13
C VAL A 609 -13.56 -1.20 -6.45
N PRO A 610 -13.09 -1.81 -5.35
CA PRO A 610 -13.71 -2.98 -4.74
C PRO A 610 -15.20 -2.77 -4.43
N GLY A 611 -16.04 -3.71 -4.87
CA GLY A 611 -17.49 -3.69 -4.69
C GLY A 611 -18.26 -2.69 -5.56
N VAL A 612 -17.59 -1.91 -6.43
CA VAL A 612 -18.20 -0.85 -7.23
C VAL A 612 -18.00 -1.08 -8.73
N MET A 613 -16.76 -1.06 -9.21
CA MET A 613 -16.46 -1.11 -10.64
C MET A 613 -15.01 -1.47 -10.95
N GLY A 614 -14.79 -1.93 -12.17
CA GLY A 614 -13.49 -1.99 -12.83
C GLY A 614 -13.31 -0.83 -13.80
N ILE A 615 -12.07 -0.40 -13.96
CA ILE A 615 -11.63 0.69 -14.83
C ILE A 615 -10.56 0.12 -15.76
N GLY A 616 -10.75 0.29 -17.06
CA GLY A 616 -9.74 0.08 -18.10
C GLY A 616 -9.41 1.41 -18.76
N VAL A 617 -8.14 1.74 -18.88
CA VAL A 617 -7.68 2.86 -19.71
C VAL A 617 -6.59 2.35 -20.63
N PHE A 618 -6.63 2.74 -21.90
CA PHE A 618 -5.58 2.44 -22.85
C PHE A 618 -5.09 3.72 -23.53
N SER A 619 -3.79 4.01 -23.38
CA SER A 619 -3.08 5.08 -24.08
C SER A 619 -1.59 4.74 -24.14
N PRO A 620 -1.02 4.47 -25.33
CA PRO A 620 0.36 4.01 -25.49
C PRO A 620 1.48 4.92 -24.95
N PRO A 621 1.40 6.26 -25.03
CA PRO A 621 2.47 7.13 -24.52
C PRO A 621 2.68 6.98 -23.01
N LEU A 622 3.90 6.56 -22.63
CA LEU A 622 4.30 6.31 -21.25
C LEU A 622 5.17 7.43 -20.68
N ASP A 623 5.09 7.63 -19.37
CA ASP A 623 6.03 8.46 -18.62
C ASP A 623 7.39 7.78 -18.45
N LYS A 624 8.32 8.46 -17.76
CA LYS A 624 9.66 7.93 -17.44
C LYS A 624 9.65 6.67 -16.58
N ARG A 625 8.52 6.36 -15.91
CA ARG A 625 8.30 5.24 -14.99
C ARG A 625 7.61 4.05 -15.67
N GLY A 626 7.25 4.19 -16.95
CA GLY A 626 6.60 3.14 -17.74
C GLY A 626 5.08 3.08 -17.58
N ASN A 627 4.45 4.15 -17.06
CA ASN A 627 3.01 4.25 -16.88
C ASN A 627 2.36 5.14 -17.93
N SER A 628 1.15 4.80 -18.37
CA SER A 628 0.39 5.62 -19.33
C SER A 628 0.09 7.01 -18.75
N ILE A 629 0.55 8.07 -19.39
CA ILE A 629 0.39 9.46 -18.91
C ILE A 629 -1.10 9.83 -18.83
N ARG A 630 -1.83 9.67 -19.93
CA ARG A 630 -3.28 9.92 -19.97
C ARG A 630 -4.01 9.00 -19.00
N GLY A 631 -3.57 7.74 -18.90
CA GLY A 631 -4.15 6.76 -17.98
C GLY A 631 -4.09 7.18 -16.51
N ILE A 632 -2.93 7.66 -16.04
CA ILE A 632 -2.77 8.16 -14.67
C ILE A 632 -3.71 9.36 -14.45
N LYS A 633 -3.74 10.32 -15.38
CA LYS A 633 -4.55 11.54 -15.26
C LYS A 633 -6.05 11.26 -15.19
N VAL A 634 -6.53 10.33 -16.03
CA VAL A 634 -7.93 9.85 -15.96
C VAL A 634 -8.24 9.25 -14.60
N CYS A 635 -7.36 8.40 -14.06
CA CYS A 635 -7.58 7.76 -12.76
C CYS A 635 -7.52 8.75 -11.58
N GLU A 636 -6.63 9.75 -11.64
CA GLU A 636 -6.56 10.86 -10.67
C GLU A 636 -7.90 11.62 -10.64
N GLU A 637 -8.42 12.06 -11.79
CA GLU A 637 -9.68 12.80 -11.85
C GLU A 637 -10.90 11.95 -11.48
N LEU A 638 -10.94 10.68 -11.89
CA LEU A 638 -12.00 9.76 -11.46
C LEU A 638 -12.01 9.62 -9.94
N SER A 639 -10.83 9.47 -9.32
CA SER A 639 -10.73 9.32 -7.86
C SER A 639 -11.16 10.59 -7.14
N GLN A 640 -10.73 11.77 -7.61
CA GLN A 640 -11.10 13.05 -7.03
C GLN A 640 -12.60 13.33 -7.18
N GLN A 641 -13.14 13.18 -8.39
CA GLN A 641 -14.52 13.52 -8.70
C GLN A 641 -15.53 12.61 -7.99
N PHE A 642 -15.23 11.31 -7.90
CA PHE A 642 -16.12 10.31 -7.31
C PHE A 642 -15.68 9.84 -5.91
N GLN A 643 -14.67 10.48 -5.32
CA GLN A 643 -14.12 10.15 -3.99
C GLN A 643 -13.74 8.67 -3.86
N LEU A 644 -13.13 8.09 -4.91
CA LEU A 644 -12.89 6.64 -5.00
C LEU A 644 -11.77 6.15 -4.09
N HIS A 645 -10.88 7.05 -3.67
CA HIS A 645 -9.77 6.76 -2.78
C HIS A 645 -10.23 6.01 -1.51
N ILE A 646 -9.55 4.91 -1.16
CA ILE A 646 -10.01 3.98 -0.12
C ILE A 646 -9.98 4.59 1.29
N PHE A 647 -9.03 5.49 1.55
CA PHE A 647 -8.95 6.25 2.80
C PHE A 647 -9.67 7.61 2.77
N GLN A 648 -10.40 7.93 1.69
CA GLN A 648 -11.22 9.14 1.68
C GLN A 648 -12.39 8.96 2.66
N PRO A 649 -12.58 9.89 3.60
CA PRO A 649 -13.75 9.87 4.47
C PRO A 649 -15.05 9.97 3.67
N LEU A 650 -16.09 9.25 4.10
CA LEU A 650 -17.42 9.45 3.53
C LEU A 650 -18.02 10.74 4.09
N ASN A 651 -18.61 11.54 3.20
CA ASN A 651 -19.50 12.65 3.57
C ASN A 651 -20.94 12.17 3.72
#